data_AF-A0A1C5QP43-F1
#
_entry.id   AF-A0A1C5QP43-F1
#
_cell.length_a   1.000
_cell.length_b   1.000
_cell.length_c   1.000
_cell.angle_alpha   90.00
_cell.angle_beta   90.00
_cell.angle_gamma   90.00
#
_symmetry.space_group_name_H-M   'P 1'
#
loop_
_entity.id
_entity.type
_entity.pdbx_description
1 polymer ?
#
loop_
_entity_poly.entity_id
_entity_poly.type
_entity_poly.pdbx_seq_one_letter_code
_entity_poly.pdbx_strand_id
1 'polypeptide(L)'
;MFLENNRSRIEKQFETFCQKLPGIAAHISKRMDALNPDVILALKYLYVCMPYSDAGNYSFDTFLDFAWQGIYLWKNSPYRSQLSEELYLNYVLFHRVNEEEIKPCRTLFWEKINKRIQGLSMKEAILEINHWCCQEAMYQSTDCRTSSALDVYRHGFGRCGEESVFAVNVLRSAGIPARQVYVPRWSHCDDNHAWVEVWCDGDWHYLGACEPETDLDRGWFTNAASRAMMIRSRWFDKIPPENEDVIGMDDVNLMLNQLPRYAHTKRITIHITDLDGCSVPDAEVRAEILNYSQFTPVARLRTDANGCVSFVTGFGSLHICAVYGETYGECLINTREDDHFECMLGEGFLEDEWEDFNMTAPDDTVGNLEPFPADLEKANNDRVAAESAKCRHKAAKFQPLWRNCLFGHELKVMEELMSVLSEKDQKDVYPEILDEHYREASVYGEMFPRDFFLHYIWNPRIDDEILTKWRRSILGYFSQEQQDQFRSKPFLIWQWIEDNIQENDQQERRTVYTTPAAALRLKIAGSRSRAILFVAIARTLGIPARLNPEDGAMEYWENKGFVQIHESRRKDARLVITGEEQYNWTYSRNWALAKADKNGYLFFQLEDIPWQKTGITLDVEPGYYRVITSNRLPSGTIFASRYDFHVAKGETHRISLRHRNIHPDQMMNPHPIPDFNLRDQAGNTDTISRITDGTRRILFWLDPGKEPTQHILNELMEMEDDFSAIQNQLIFILENEEAARESVFRQCLQVFPKAGVYFASFGKEKEMTARKMYTDSDRLPLMVITDGALTGCFASAGYSVGMADMLLKIFRL
;
A
#
# COMPACT_ATOMS: atom_id res chain seq x y z
N MET A 1 -31.27 -20.51 9.97
CA MET A 1 -29.85 -20.16 10.17
C MET A 1 -29.75 -18.66 10.23
N PHE A 2 -29.94 -17.96 9.11
CA PHE A 2 -30.03 -16.50 9.15
C PHE A 2 -31.39 -15.98 9.61
N LEU A 3 -31.44 -14.75 10.13
CA LEU A 3 -32.66 -14.03 10.48
C LEU A 3 -33.56 -13.89 9.24
N GLU A 4 -34.88 -13.95 9.46
CA GLU A 4 -35.88 -13.99 8.37
C GLU A 4 -35.79 -12.76 7.46
N ASN A 5 -35.62 -11.57 8.04
CA ASN A 5 -35.45 -10.33 7.29
C ASN A 5 -34.20 -10.36 6.39
N ASN A 6 -33.08 -10.90 6.89
CA ASN A 6 -31.85 -11.00 6.10
C ASN A 6 -31.98 -12.04 4.99
N ARG A 7 -32.65 -13.18 5.24
CA ARG A 7 -32.93 -14.16 4.18
C ARG A 7 -33.72 -13.53 3.03
N SER A 8 -34.85 -12.91 3.34
CA SER A 8 -35.72 -12.28 2.33
C SER A 8 -34.99 -11.19 1.56
N ARG A 9 -34.15 -10.41 2.23
CA ARG A 9 -33.28 -9.40 1.62
C ARG A 9 -32.29 -10.03 0.64
N ILE A 10 -31.53 -11.04 1.07
CA ILE A 10 -30.51 -11.70 0.26
C ILE A 10 -31.14 -12.30 -1.00
N GLU A 11 -32.30 -12.93 -0.87
CA GLU A 11 -33.02 -13.51 -2.02
C GLU A 11 -33.43 -12.44 -3.04
N LYS A 12 -34.05 -11.35 -2.58
CA LYS A 12 -34.43 -10.23 -3.45
C LYS A 12 -33.22 -9.57 -4.12
N GLN A 13 -32.13 -9.38 -3.39
CA GLN A 13 -30.91 -8.79 -3.95
C GLN A 13 -30.25 -9.73 -4.98
N PHE A 14 -30.34 -11.05 -4.76
CA PHE A 14 -29.82 -12.04 -5.69
C PHE A 14 -30.63 -12.10 -6.99
N GLU A 15 -31.95 -11.89 -6.93
CA GLU A 15 -32.77 -11.72 -8.14
C GLU A 15 -32.30 -10.52 -8.98
N THR A 16 -32.01 -9.38 -8.34
CA THR A 16 -31.45 -8.21 -9.01
C THR A 16 -30.08 -8.52 -9.63
N PHE A 17 -29.20 -9.24 -8.92
CA PHE A 17 -27.93 -9.71 -9.47
C PHE A 17 -28.14 -10.57 -10.72
N CYS A 18 -29.10 -11.50 -10.69
CA CYS A 18 -29.43 -12.36 -11.82
C CYS A 18 -29.93 -11.58 -13.04
N GLN A 19 -30.69 -10.50 -12.83
CA GLN A 19 -31.16 -9.63 -13.90
C GLN A 19 -30.03 -8.82 -14.53
N LYS A 20 -29.04 -8.39 -13.73
CA LYS A 20 -27.89 -7.59 -14.20
C LYS A 20 -26.87 -8.43 -14.95
N LEU A 21 -26.65 -9.69 -14.54
CA LEU A 21 -25.67 -10.61 -15.14
C LEU A 21 -26.30 -11.94 -15.57
N PRO A 22 -27.26 -11.94 -16.52
CA PRO A 22 -28.10 -13.11 -16.80
C PRO A 22 -27.32 -14.35 -17.29
N GLY A 23 -26.26 -14.14 -18.08
CA GLY A 23 -25.45 -15.24 -18.62
C GLY A 23 -24.74 -16.05 -17.52
N ILE A 24 -24.04 -15.36 -16.61
CA ILE A 24 -23.36 -16.00 -15.49
C ILE A 24 -24.37 -16.52 -14.46
N ALA A 25 -25.43 -15.77 -14.19
CA ALA A 25 -26.46 -16.15 -13.23
C ALA A 25 -27.13 -17.49 -13.55
N ALA A 26 -27.41 -17.77 -14.83
CA ALA A 26 -27.98 -19.07 -15.24
C ALA A 26 -27.06 -20.25 -14.90
N HIS A 27 -25.74 -20.09 -15.08
CA HIS A 27 -24.77 -21.11 -14.69
C HIS A 27 -24.70 -21.28 -13.17
N ILE A 28 -24.65 -20.18 -12.41
CA ILE A 28 -24.61 -20.19 -10.94
C ILE A 28 -25.85 -20.88 -10.36
N SER A 29 -27.04 -20.47 -10.78
CA SER A 29 -28.31 -21.02 -10.26
C SER A 29 -28.41 -22.52 -10.49
N LYS A 30 -28.05 -22.99 -11.69
CA LYS A 30 -28.02 -24.43 -12.00
C LYS A 30 -27.08 -25.22 -11.08
N ARG A 31 -25.93 -24.64 -10.71
CA ARG A 31 -24.99 -25.27 -9.77
C ARG A 31 -25.51 -25.26 -8.34
N MET A 32 -26.27 -24.24 -7.94
CA MET A 32 -26.87 -24.14 -6.61
C MET A 32 -27.96 -25.19 -6.37
N ASP A 33 -28.72 -25.60 -7.39
CA ASP A 33 -29.84 -26.57 -7.26
C ASP A 33 -29.45 -27.89 -6.59
N ALA A 34 -28.18 -28.29 -6.69
CA ALA A 34 -27.66 -29.52 -6.12
C ALA A 34 -27.16 -29.38 -4.66
N LEU A 35 -27.26 -28.20 -4.06
CA LEU A 35 -26.66 -27.88 -2.76
C LEU A 35 -27.67 -27.78 -1.61
N ASN A 36 -27.16 -27.83 -0.38
CA ASN A 36 -27.97 -27.62 0.82
C ASN A 36 -28.51 -26.17 0.87
N PRO A 37 -29.78 -25.94 1.29
CA PRO A 37 -30.38 -24.59 1.35
C PRO A 37 -29.59 -23.54 2.14
N ASP A 38 -28.93 -23.92 3.24
CA ASP A 38 -28.09 -22.99 4.01
C ASP A 38 -26.88 -22.53 3.20
N VAL A 39 -26.24 -23.45 2.47
CA VAL A 39 -25.09 -23.15 1.59
C VAL A 39 -25.53 -22.29 0.41
N ILE A 40 -26.69 -22.57 -0.18
CA ILE A 40 -27.27 -21.74 -1.24
C ILE A 40 -27.44 -20.31 -0.74
N LEU A 41 -28.00 -20.12 0.46
CA LEU A 41 -28.22 -18.78 1.01
C LEU A 41 -26.90 -18.05 1.28
N ALA A 42 -25.88 -18.74 1.80
CA ALA A 42 -24.54 -18.18 1.96
C ALA A 42 -23.91 -17.77 0.61
N LEU A 43 -23.99 -18.62 -0.41
CA LEU A 43 -23.50 -18.28 -1.75
C LEU A 43 -24.22 -17.07 -2.34
N LYS A 44 -25.55 -16.98 -2.19
CA LYS A 44 -26.32 -15.81 -2.63
C LYS A 44 -25.84 -14.53 -1.95
N TYR A 45 -25.55 -14.59 -0.65
CA TYR A 45 -24.96 -13.46 0.08
C TYR A 45 -23.62 -13.03 -0.52
N LEU A 46 -22.69 -13.99 -0.75
CA LEU A 46 -21.40 -13.69 -1.37
C LEU A 46 -21.58 -13.01 -2.74
N TYR A 47 -22.44 -13.54 -3.62
CA TYR A 47 -22.69 -12.99 -4.97
C TYR A 47 -23.33 -11.61 -4.97
N VAL A 48 -24.19 -11.31 -4.00
CA VAL A 48 -24.84 -10.01 -3.89
C VAL A 48 -23.89 -8.91 -3.42
N CYS A 49 -22.91 -9.27 -2.59
CA CYS A 49 -21.95 -8.33 -1.98
C CYS A 49 -20.62 -8.24 -2.73
N MET A 50 -20.30 -9.16 -3.64
CA MET A 50 -19.06 -9.13 -4.42
C MET A 50 -19.10 -8.10 -5.57
N PRO A 51 -17.94 -7.54 -5.97
CA PRO A 51 -17.82 -6.81 -7.24
C PRO A 51 -18.09 -7.72 -8.43
N TYR A 52 -18.46 -7.15 -9.57
CA TYR A 52 -18.72 -7.93 -10.79
C TYR A 52 -17.45 -8.60 -11.34
N SER A 53 -16.28 -8.00 -11.08
CA SER A 53 -15.00 -8.62 -11.41
C SER A 53 -14.80 -9.95 -10.68
N ASP A 54 -15.27 -10.11 -9.44
CA ASP A 54 -15.21 -11.39 -8.73
C ASP A 54 -16.10 -12.45 -9.40
N ALA A 55 -17.33 -12.09 -9.74
CA ALA A 55 -18.27 -12.98 -10.43
C ALA A 55 -17.77 -13.38 -11.84
N GLY A 56 -17.02 -12.49 -12.49
CA GLY A 56 -16.42 -12.72 -13.79
C GLY A 56 -15.12 -13.52 -13.74
N ASN A 57 -14.22 -13.20 -12.82
CA ASN A 57 -12.85 -13.73 -12.82
C ASN A 57 -12.74 -15.12 -12.21
N TYR A 58 -13.56 -15.45 -11.21
CA TYR A 58 -13.41 -16.68 -10.45
C TYR A 58 -14.50 -17.71 -10.73
N SER A 59 -14.15 -18.98 -10.50
CA SER A 59 -15.08 -20.09 -10.62
C SER A 59 -16.08 -20.13 -9.47
N PHE A 60 -17.23 -20.78 -9.68
CA PHE A 60 -18.19 -21.07 -8.61
C PHE A 60 -17.56 -21.89 -7.47
N ASP A 61 -16.64 -22.81 -7.76
CA ASP A 61 -15.98 -23.64 -6.74
C ASP A 61 -15.11 -22.82 -5.79
N THR A 62 -14.55 -21.72 -6.26
CA THR A 62 -13.80 -20.78 -5.42
C THR A 62 -14.68 -20.27 -4.29
N PHE A 63 -15.90 -19.81 -4.58
CA PHE A 63 -16.83 -19.29 -3.56
C PHE A 63 -17.51 -20.37 -2.73
N LEU A 64 -17.61 -21.59 -3.28
CA LEU A 64 -18.17 -22.75 -2.57
C LEU A 64 -17.35 -23.11 -1.33
N ASP A 65 -16.02 -23.00 -1.38
CA ASP A 65 -15.12 -23.19 -0.21
C ASP A 65 -15.50 -22.26 0.95
N PHE A 66 -15.63 -20.95 0.68
CA PHE A 66 -16.02 -19.96 1.69
C PHE A 66 -17.42 -20.21 2.23
N ALA A 67 -18.40 -20.49 1.36
CA ALA A 67 -19.77 -20.76 1.78
C ALA A 67 -19.88 -22.03 2.63
N TRP A 68 -19.23 -23.13 2.21
CA TRP A 68 -19.21 -24.37 2.98
C TRP A 68 -18.55 -24.20 4.34
N GLN A 69 -17.36 -23.59 4.39
CA GLN A 69 -16.67 -23.38 5.65
C GLN A 69 -17.47 -22.45 6.58
N GLY A 70 -18.07 -21.38 6.04
CA GLY A 70 -18.95 -20.49 6.80
C GLY A 70 -20.16 -21.23 7.37
N ILE A 71 -20.87 -22.02 6.57
CA ILE A 71 -22.02 -22.80 7.08
C ILE A 71 -21.58 -23.85 8.12
N TYR A 72 -20.43 -24.48 7.93
CA TYR A 72 -19.86 -25.40 8.92
C TYR A 72 -19.58 -24.68 10.25
N LEU A 73 -18.90 -23.53 10.21
CA LEU A 73 -18.55 -22.75 11.39
C LEU A 73 -19.79 -22.18 12.09
N TRP A 74 -20.84 -21.80 11.35
CA TRP A 74 -22.09 -21.36 11.96
C TRP A 74 -22.67 -22.45 12.87
N LYS A 75 -22.60 -23.71 12.44
CA LYS A 75 -23.18 -24.84 13.19
C LYS A 75 -22.28 -25.34 14.30
N ASN A 76 -20.96 -25.24 14.14
CA ASN A 76 -20.00 -25.97 14.98
C ASN A 76 -18.98 -25.10 15.72
N SER A 77 -18.84 -23.81 15.39
CA SER A 77 -17.83 -22.97 16.05
C SER A 77 -18.23 -22.71 17.52
N PRO A 78 -17.31 -22.86 18.48
CA PRO A 78 -17.58 -22.53 19.89
C PRO A 78 -17.78 -21.03 20.12
N TYR A 79 -17.33 -20.20 19.17
CA TYR A 79 -17.39 -18.74 19.24
C TYR A 79 -18.70 -18.18 18.68
N ARG A 80 -19.48 -18.98 17.94
CA ARG A 80 -20.64 -18.49 17.18
C ARG A 80 -21.68 -17.79 18.06
N SER A 81 -21.98 -18.31 19.24
CA SER A 81 -23.06 -17.78 20.10
C SER A 81 -22.83 -16.35 20.57
N GLN A 82 -21.60 -15.84 20.49
CA GLN A 82 -21.23 -14.50 20.92
C GLN A 82 -21.37 -13.44 19.82
N LEU A 83 -21.70 -13.84 18.58
CA LEU A 83 -21.63 -12.96 17.41
C LEU A 83 -23.03 -12.56 16.94
N SER A 84 -23.19 -11.30 16.55
CA SER A 84 -24.35 -10.89 15.75
C SER A 84 -24.32 -11.56 14.38
N GLU A 85 -25.48 -11.66 13.73
CA GLU A 85 -25.53 -12.15 12.34
C GLU A 85 -24.75 -11.25 11.39
N GLU A 86 -24.79 -9.93 11.61
CA GLU A 86 -24.13 -8.93 10.79
C GLU A 86 -22.59 -9.10 10.82
N LEU A 87 -22.01 -9.22 12.02
CA LEU A 87 -20.58 -9.51 12.19
C LEU A 87 -20.20 -10.84 11.53
N TYR A 88 -21.06 -11.84 11.67
CA TYR A 88 -20.80 -13.15 11.08
C TYR A 88 -20.78 -13.09 9.55
N LEU A 89 -21.78 -12.45 8.93
CA LEU A 89 -21.88 -12.34 7.49
C LEU A 89 -20.70 -11.56 6.90
N ASN A 90 -20.37 -10.39 7.48
CA ASN A 90 -19.37 -9.47 6.94
C ASN A 90 -17.93 -9.90 7.26
N TYR A 91 -17.68 -10.36 8.48
CA TYR A 91 -16.34 -10.60 9.01
C TYR A 91 -16.06 -12.05 9.37
N VAL A 92 -16.97 -12.99 9.06
CA VAL A 92 -16.67 -14.44 9.06
C VAL A 92 -16.88 -15.08 7.70
N LEU A 93 -18.10 -14.96 7.16
CA LEU A 93 -18.52 -15.63 5.92
C LEU A 93 -17.93 -14.99 4.66
N PHE A 94 -17.87 -13.66 4.59
CA PHE A 94 -17.49 -12.97 3.37
C PHE A 94 -16.06 -13.32 2.92
N HIS A 95 -15.90 -13.61 1.63
CA HIS A 95 -14.69 -14.21 1.07
C HIS A 95 -13.51 -13.23 1.05
N ARG A 96 -13.78 -11.96 0.80
CA ARG A 96 -12.77 -10.94 0.56
C ARG A 96 -12.37 -10.22 1.85
N VAL A 97 -11.10 -9.84 1.92
CA VAL A 97 -10.50 -9.01 2.98
C VAL A 97 -10.10 -7.65 2.45
N ASN A 98 -9.49 -7.61 1.28
CA ASN A 98 -9.02 -6.41 0.61
C ASN A 98 -9.15 -6.54 -0.93
N GLU A 99 -8.04 -6.42 -1.66
CA GLU A 99 -7.92 -6.39 -3.12
C GLU A 99 -7.19 -7.64 -3.64
N GLU A 100 -7.00 -8.63 -2.79
CA GLU A 100 -6.29 -9.86 -3.10
C GLU A 100 -6.94 -10.66 -4.23
N GLU A 101 -6.13 -11.46 -4.92
CA GLU A 101 -6.63 -12.58 -5.71
C GLU A 101 -7.39 -13.56 -4.78
N ILE A 102 -8.59 -13.98 -5.19
CA ILE A 102 -9.43 -14.89 -4.40
C ILE A 102 -9.13 -16.34 -4.78
N LYS A 103 -8.56 -17.09 -3.83
CA LYS A 103 -8.35 -18.54 -3.93
C LYS A 103 -9.10 -19.26 -2.79
N PRO A 104 -9.64 -20.47 -3.02
CA PRO A 104 -10.27 -21.25 -1.96
C PRO A 104 -9.22 -21.60 -0.91
N CYS A 105 -9.41 -21.12 0.31
CA CYS A 105 -8.42 -21.21 1.39
C CYS A 105 -9.02 -21.50 2.76
N ARG A 106 -10.33 -21.35 2.96
CA ARG A 106 -10.96 -21.38 4.27
C ARG A 106 -10.98 -22.78 4.86
N THR A 107 -11.33 -23.79 4.06
CA THR A 107 -11.30 -25.19 4.53
C THR A 107 -9.86 -25.63 4.81
N LEU A 108 -8.91 -25.28 3.93
CA LEU A 108 -7.49 -25.60 4.14
C LEU A 108 -6.97 -25.00 5.45
N PHE A 109 -7.18 -23.71 5.69
CA PHE A 109 -6.68 -23.07 6.90
C PHE A 109 -7.33 -23.65 8.15
N TRP A 110 -8.64 -23.90 8.13
CA TRP A 110 -9.31 -24.61 9.23
C TRP A 110 -8.64 -25.95 9.57
N GLU A 111 -8.30 -26.77 8.57
CA GLU A 111 -7.58 -28.04 8.78
C GLU A 111 -6.21 -27.86 9.43
N LYS A 112 -5.53 -26.74 9.18
CA LYS A 112 -4.21 -26.44 9.77
C LYS A 112 -4.31 -25.99 11.22
N ILE A 113 -5.34 -25.23 11.58
CA ILE A 113 -5.40 -24.56 12.90
C ILE A 113 -6.36 -25.23 13.90
N ASN A 114 -7.35 -26.02 13.47
CA ASN A 114 -8.43 -26.49 14.35
C ASN A 114 -7.95 -27.25 15.60
N LYS A 115 -6.92 -28.09 15.47
CA LYS A 115 -6.32 -28.84 16.58
C LYS A 115 -5.54 -27.95 17.55
N ARG A 116 -4.96 -26.85 17.07
CA ARG A 116 -4.18 -25.91 17.89
C ARG A 116 -5.07 -25.11 18.82
N ILE A 117 -6.27 -24.74 18.35
CA ILE A 117 -7.20 -23.88 19.09
C ILE A 117 -8.27 -24.65 19.85
N GLN A 118 -8.22 -25.98 19.85
CA GLN A 118 -9.25 -26.80 20.48
C GLN A 118 -9.33 -26.54 21.99
N GLY A 119 -10.50 -26.09 22.44
CA GLY A 119 -10.76 -25.82 23.85
C GLY A 119 -10.23 -24.47 24.36
N LEU A 120 -9.60 -23.67 23.50
CA LEU A 120 -9.15 -22.32 23.85
C LEU A 120 -10.32 -21.33 23.87
N SER A 121 -10.24 -20.34 24.76
CA SER A 121 -11.08 -19.13 24.69
C SER A 121 -10.83 -18.39 23.37
N MET A 122 -11.70 -17.42 23.04
CA MET A 122 -11.55 -16.64 21.80
C MET A 122 -10.22 -15.89 21.79
N LYS A 123 -9.88 -15.22 22.89
CA LYS A 123 -8.62 -14.50 23.08
C LYS A 123 -7.39 -15.40 22.89
N GLU A 124 -7.36 -16.55 23.58
CA GLU A 124 -6.24 -17.51 23.48
C GLU A 124 -6.10 -18.07 22.06
N ALA A 125 -7.23 -18.35 21.39
CA ALA A 125 -7.23 -18.82 20.01
C ALA A 125 -6.70 -17.76 19.03
N ILE A 126 -7.05 -16.48 19.22
CA ILE A 126 -6.52 -15.38 18.41
C ILE A 126 -4.99 -15.32 18.52
N LEU A 127 -4.46 -15.32 19.75
CA LEU A 127 -3.01 -15.23 19.99
C LEU A 127 -2.28 -16.46 19.42
N GLU A 128 -2.79 -17.67 19.64
CA GLU A 128 -2.21 -18.91 19.08
C GLU A 128 -2.26 -18.93 17.55
N ILE A 129 -3.33 -18.42 16.94
CA ILE A 129 -3.42 -18.29 15.48
C ILE A 129 -2.38 -17.32 14.96
N ASN A 130 -2.14 -16.18 15.62
CA ASN A 130 -1.14 -15.22 15.14
C ASN A 130 0.30 -15.77 15.24
N HIS A 131 0.59 -16.55 16.28
CA HIS A 131 1.82 -17.34 16.36
C HIS A 131 1.95 -18.35 15.22
N TRP A 132 0.86 -19.05 14.88
CA TRP A 132 0.87 -19.91 13.70
C TRP A 132 1.09 -19.12 12.41
N CYS A 133 0.49 -17.94 12.25
CA CYS A 133 0.74 -17.07 11.10
C CYS A 133 2.22 -16.67 11.00
N CYS A 134 2.86 -16.28 12.10
CA CYS A 134 4.31 -15.99 12.17
C CYS A 134 5.19 -17.19 11.76
N GLN A 135 4.72 -18.40 12.05
CA GLN A 135 5.39 -19.64 11.62
C GLN A 135 5.32 -19.84 10.10
N GLU A 136 4.35 -19.23 9.42
CA GLU A 136 4.00 -19.55 8.04
C GLU A 136 4.28 -18.42 7.04
N ALA A 137 4.32 -17.16 7.48
CA ALA A 137 4.63 -15.98 6.67
C ALA A 137 5.45 -14.94 7.46
N MET A 138 6.23 -14.11 6.75
CA MET A 138 6.92 -12.94 7.31
C MET A 138 6.98 -11.78 6.31
N TYR A 139 7.30 -10.59 6.82
CA TYR A 139 7.37 -9.39 6.02
C TYR A 139 8.44 -9.46 4.91
N GLN A 140 8.05 -9.08 3.69
CA GLN A 140 8.98 -8.76 2.60
C GLN A 140 8.38 -7.66 1.71
N SER A 141 9.11 -6.56 1.52
CA SER A 141 8.73 -5.52 0.56
C SER A 141 8.78 -6.04 -0.88
N THR A 142 7.77 -5.69 -1.68
CA THR A 142 7.53 -6.13 -3.07
C THR A 142 6.65 -5.09 -3.80
N ASP A 143 6.23 -5.36 -5.04
CA ASP A 143 5.33 -4.47 -5.83
C ASP A 143 3.95 -4.20 -5.17
N CYS A 144 3.12 -3.35 -5.78
CA CYS A 144 1.82 -2.92 -5.22
C CYS A 144 0.69 -3.95 -5.29
N ARG A 145 0.79 -5.00 -6.13
CA ARG A 145 -0.23 -6.05 -6.25
C ARG A 145 -0.46 -6.76 -4.91
N THR A 146 -1.68 -7.20 -4.61
CA THR A 146 -1.96 -7.97 -3.38
C THR A 146 -2.07 -9.46 -3.69
N SER A 147 -1.12 -10.26 -3.20
CA SER A 147 -1.12 -11.73 -3.32
C SER A 147 -2.30 -12.35 -2.56
N SER A 148 -2.75 -13.52 -3.01
CA SER A 148 -3.78 -14.27 -2.27
C SER A 148 -3.24 -14.76 -0.93
N ALA A 149 -4.14 -14.94 0.06
CA ALA A 149 -3.79 -15.56 1.34
C ALA A 149 -3.15 -16.95 1.17
N LEU A 150 -3.57 -17.70 0.13
CA LEU A 150 -3.03 -19.02 -0.16
C LEU A 150 -1.60 -18.95 -0.72
N ASP A 151 -1.26 -17.93 -1.51
CA ASP A 151 0.09 -17.80 -2.05
C ASP A 151 1.06 -17.30 -0.98
N VAL A 152 0.65 -16.33 -0.15
CA VAL A 152 1.39 -15.93 1.06
C VAL A 152 1.70 -17.14 1.92
N TYR A 153 0.71 -18.01 2.16
CA TYR A 153 0.91 -19.28 2.84
C TYR A 153 1.87 -20.23 2.10
N ARG A 154 1.95 -20.22 0.77
CA ARG A 154 2.83 -21.14 0.03
C ARG A 154 4.29 -20.68 0.04
N HIS A 155 4.55 -19.41 -0.26
CA HIS A 155 5.92 -18.89 -0.37
C HIS A 155 6.46 -18.31 0.94
N GLY A 156 5.61 -17.99 1.90
CA GLY A 156 6.01 -17.58 3.26
C GLY A 156 6.44 -16.12 3.40
N PHE A 157 6.06 -15.26 2.47
CA PHE A 157 6.36 -13.83 2.52
C PHE A 157 5.14 -12.99 2.16
N GLY A 158 5.09 -11.74 2.60
CA GLY A 158 4.10 -10.76 2.14
C GLY A 158 4.43 -9.38 2.69
N ARG A 159 3.90 -8.33 2.07
CA ARG A 159 3.89 -6.99 2.69
C ARG A 159 2.85 -6.95 3.81
N CYS A 160 2.85 -5.87 4.60
CA CYS A 160 1.85 -5.66 5.68
C CYS A 160 0.40 -5.85 5.20
N GLY A 161 0.06 -5.40 3.99
CA GLY A 161 -1.25 -5.60 3.36
C GLY A 161 -1.56 -7.07 3.02
N GLU A 162 -0.56 -7.88 2.70
CA GLU A 162 -0.71 -9.30 2.36
C GLU A 162 -0.68 -10.19 3.61
N GLU A 163 0.16 -9.87 4.59
CA GLU A 163 0.19 -10.52 5.90
C GLU A 163 -1.14 -10.35 6.63
N SER A 164 -1.72 -9.16 6.62
CA SER A 164 -3.04 -8.91 7.22
C SER A 164 -4.17 -9.59 6.46
N VAL A 165 -4.13 -9.65 5.11
CA VAL A 165 -5.06 -10.49 4.31
C VAL A 165 -4.95 -11.96 4.70
N PHE A 166 -3.73 -12.48 4.84
CA PHE A 166 -3.47 -13.85 5.24
C PHE A 166 -4.00 -14.12 6.67
N ALA A 167 -3.60 -13.32 7.65
CA ALA A 167 -4.01 -13.47 9.04
C ALA A 167 -5.53 -13.40 9.21
N VAL A 168 -6.20 -12.43 8.57
CA VAL A 168 -7.68 -12.37 8.55
C VAL A 168 -8.25 -13.64 7.92
N ASN A 169 -7.70 -14.13 6.81
CA ASN A 169 -8.20 -15.37 6.20
C ASN A 169 -8.07 -16.58 7.12
N VAL A 170 -7.01 -16.66 7.92
CA VAL A 170 -6.81 -17.73 8.90
C VAL A 170 -7.78 -17.59 10.08
N LEU A 171 -7.90 -16.38 10.65
CA LEU A 171 -8.80 -16.09 11.77
C LEU A 171 -10.26 -16.39 11.44
N ARG A 172 -10.78 -15.92 10.28
CA ARG A 172 -12.18 -16.25 9.96
C ARG A 172 -12.39 -17.73 9.59
N SER A 173 -11.33 -18.47 9.25
CA SER A 173 -11.42 -19.93 9.08
C SER A 173 -11.65 -20.66 10.40
N ALA A 174 -11.39 -20.03 11.55
CA ALA A 174 -11.75 -20.49 12.89
C ALA A 174 -13.13 -20.02 13.37
N GLY A 175 -13.82 -19.19 12.58
CA GLY A 175 -15.08 -18.55 12.99
C GLY A 175 -14.90 -17.32 13.88
N ILE A 176 -13.70 -16.75 13.93
CA ILE A 176 -13.39 -15.52 14.67
C ILE A 176 -13.58 -14.33 13.71
N PRO A 177 -14.43 -13.33 14.03
CA PRO A 177 -14.58 -12.16 13.19
C PRO A 177 -13.28 -11.35 13.15
N ALA A 178 -12.81 -11.06 11.94
CA ALA A 178 -11.59 -10.31 11.74
C ALA A 178 -11.71 -9.41 10.51
N ARG A 179 -11.06 -8.24 10.54
CA ARG A 179 -10.99 -7.31 9.43
C ARG A 179 -9.58 -6.74 9.28
N GLN A 180 -9.21 -6.45 8.05
CA GLN A 180 -8.02 -5.65 7.80
C GLN A 180 -8.35 -4.19 8.11
N VAL A 181 -7.45 -3.54 8.83
CA VAL A 181 -7.47 -2.11 9.11
C VAL A 181 -6.21 -1.51 8.53
N TYR A 182 -6.32 -0.30 7.99
CA TYR A 182 -5.17 0.35 7.40
C TYR A 182 -5.26 1.86 7.49
N VAL A 183 -4.09 2.46 7.57
CA VAL A 183 -3.90 3.89 7.31
C VAL A 183 -3.58 4.02 5.82
N PRO A 184 -4.41 4.71 5.01
CA PRO A 184 -4.19 4.79 3.57
C PRO A 184 -2.85 5.45 3.24
N ARG A 185 -2.49 6.48 3.99
CA ARG A 185 -1.20 7.17 3.97
C ARG A 185 -0.95 7.79 5.34
N TRP A 186 0.29 7.78 5.80
CA TRP A 186 0.68 8.49 7.03
C TRP A 186 0.72 10.01 6.81
N SER A 187 0.29 10.78 7.80
CA SER A 187 0.46 12.24 7.81
C SER A 187 1.88 12.67 8.16
N HIS A 188 2.58 11.85 8.94
CA HIS A 188 3.88 12.17 9.55
C HIS A 188 5.09 11.57 8.81
N CYS A 189 4.89 10.64 7.86
CA CYS A 189 5.95 10.08 7.01
C CYS A 189 5.38 9.61 5.67
N ASP A 190 6.25 9.36 4.68
CA ASP A 190 5.84 8.83 3.38
C ASP A 190 5.79 7.30 3.40
N ASP A 191 4.65 6.74 3.79
CA ASP A 191 4.31 5.33 3.69
C ASP A 191 2.81 5.12 3.93
N ASN A 192 2.38 3.88 3.95
CA ASN A 192 1.12 3.40 4.51
C ASN A 192 1.37 2.23 5.47
N HIS A 193 0.32 1.73 6.11
CA HIS A 193 0.43 0.49 6.87
C HIS A 193 -0.93 -0.20 7.01
N ALA A 194 -0.91 -1.54 7.09
CA ALA A 194 -2.09 -2.37 7.28
C ALA A 194 -1.84 -3.43 8.35
N TRP A 195 -2.84 -3.65 9.20
CA TRP A 195 -2.84 -4.61 10.30
C TRP A 195 -4.23 -5.25 10.45
N VAL A 196 -4.48 -5.92 11.58
CA VAL A 196 -5.73 -6.67 11.81
C VAL A 196 -6.46 -6.15 13.04
N GLU A 197 -7.78 -6.00 12.92
CA GLU A 197 -8.68 -5.97 14.06
C GLU A 197 -9.46 -7.28 14.14
N VAL A 198 -9.67 -7.76 15.37
CA VAL A 198 -10.41 -8.97 15.72
C VAL A 198 -11.49 -8.65 16.72
N TRP A 199 -12.65 -9.27 16.56
CA TRP A 199 -13.70 -9.22 17.57
C TRP A 199 -13.37 -10.24 18.66
N CYS A 200 -13.21 -9.79 19.90
CA CYS A 200 -12.95 -10.64 21.05
C CYS A 200 -13.91 -10.28 22.18
N ASP A 201 -14.75 -11.23 22.60
CA ASP A 201 -15.59 -11.15 23.80
C ASP A 201 -16.43 -9.86 23.97
N GLY A 202 -16.83 -9.22 22.86
CA GLY A 202 -17.74 -8.07 22.87
C GLY A 202 -17.16 -6.74 22.36
N ASP A 203 -15.87 -6.69 22.03
CA ASP A 203 -15.22 -5.49 21.49
C ASP A 203 -14.21 -5.82 20.36
N TRP A 204 -13.84 -4.79 19.59
CA TRP A 204 -12.78 -4.85 18.59
C TRP A 204 -11.43 -4.54 19.21
N HIS A 205 -10.50 -5.47 19.06
CA HIS A 205 -9.11 -5.33 19.47
C HIS A 205 -8.18 -5.40 18.26
N TYR A 206 -7.01 -4.78 18.32
CA TYR A 206 -6.03 -4.80 17.22
C TYR A 206 -4.82 -5.70 17.52
N LEU A 207 -4.16 -6.16 16.46
CA LEU A 207 -2.92 -6.94 16.53
C LEU A 207 -2.09 -6.78 15.23
N GLY A 208 -0.77 -6.91 15.34
CA GLY A 208 0.13 -7.01 14.19
C GLY A 208 -0.03 -8.34 13.47
N ALA A 209 -0.10 -8.31 12.14
CA ALA A 209 -0.35 -9.51 11.33
C ALA A 209 0.94 -10.33 11.17
N CYS A 210 0.95 -11.59 11.63
CA CYS A 210 2.16 -12.42 11.69
C CYS A 210 3.23 -11.90 12.66
N GLU A 211 2.86 -10.93 13.51
CA GLU A 211 3.71 -10.28 14.50
C GLU A 211 3.09 -10.50 15.91
N PRO A 212 3.20 -11.72 16.46
CA PRO A 212 2.52 -12.07 17.70
C PRO A 212 3.11 -11.33 18.91
N GLU A 213 2.24 -10.60 19.58
CA GLU A 213 2.50 -9.95 20.87
C GLU A 213 1.92 -10.79 22.02
N THR A 214 2.35 -10.49 23.24
CA THR A 214 1.90 -11.23 24.45
C THR A 214 0.39 -11.06 24.71
N ASP A 215 -0.22 -9.98 24.20
CA ASP A 215 -1.64 -9.69 24.33
C ASP A 215 -2.14 -8.86 23.13
N LEU A 216 -3.46 -8.71 23.02
CA LEU A 216 -4.15 -7.85 22.08
C LEU A 216 -3.93 -6.36 22.40
N ASP A 217 -4.29 -5.50 21.45
CA ASP A 217 -4.09 -4.05 21.47
C ASP A 217 -2.63 -3.66 21.64
N ARG A 218 -1.78 -4.41 20.94
CA ARG A 218 -0.34 -4.17 20.84
C ARG A 218 0.16 -4.40 19.44
N GLY A 219 1.04 -3.51 19.01
CA GLY A 219 1.77 -3.58 17.76
C GLY A 219 2.84 -2.52 17.75
N TRP A 220 3.87 -2.71 16.93
CA TRP A 220 4.94 -1.71 16.82
C TRP A 220 4.47 -0.39 16.23
N PHE A 221 3.37 -0.40 15.47
CA PHE A 221 2.78 0.75 14.81
C PHE A 221 1.88 1.59 15.73
N THR A 222 1.64 1.18 16.98
CA THR A 222 0.66 1.84 17.87
C THR A 222 0.88 3.35 18.01
N ASN A 223 2.13 3.79 18.24
CA ASN A 223 2.46 5.21 18.31
C ASN A 223 2.30 5.94 16.97
N ALA A 224 2.66 5.28 15.86
CA ALA A 224 2.45 5.86 14.53
C ALA A 224 0.96 6.01 14.21
N ALA A 225 0.15 5.02 14.58
CA ALA A 225 -1.30 4.99 14.40
C ALA A 225 -2.00 6.16 15.10
N SER A 226 -1.55 6.56 16.29
CA SER A 226 -2.15 7.70 16.99
C SER A 226 -1.94 9.04 16.30
N ARG A 227 -0.99 9.08 15.37
CA ARG A 227 -0.65 10.28 14.61
C ARG A 227 -1.36 10.34 13.26
N ALA A 228 -2.19 9.35 12.92
CA ALA A 228 -2.89 9.33 11.65
C ALA A 228 -4.00 10.39 11.60
N MET A 229 -4.29 10.89 10.39
CA MET A 229 -5.50 11.69 10.13
C MET A 229 -6.71 10.81 9.82
N MET A 230 -6.48 9.57 9.39
CA MET A 230 -7.55 8.62 9.07
C MET A 230 -7.02 7.19 9.16
N ILE A 231 -7.77 6.33 9.82
CA ILE A 231 -7.57 4.88 9.82
C ILE A 231 -8.91 4.28 9.42
N ARG A 232 -8.90 3.36 8.47
CA ARG A 232 -10.14 2.86 7.88
C ARG A 232 -10.16 1.36 7.70
N SER A 233 -11.37 0.81 7.69
CA SER A 233 -11.65 -0.59 7.39
C SER A 233 -12.79 -0.69 6.38
N ARG A 234 -12.90 -1.83 5.71
CA ARG A 234 -13.94 -2.06 4.69
C ARG A 234 -15.15 -2.75 5.29
N TRP A 235 -16.31 -2.32 4.82
CA TRP A 235 -17.59 -2.97 5.07
C TRP A 235 -18.21 -3.45 3.77
N PHE A 236 -18.46 -4.76 3.67
CA PHE A 236 -18.81 -5.41 2.40
C PHE A 236 -20.32 -5.58 2.17
N ASP A 237 -21.15 -5.52 3.22
CA ASP A 237 -22.61 -5.47 3.04
C ASP A 237 -23.02 -4.12 2.46
N LYS A 238 -24.13 -4.11 1.72
CA LYS A 238 -24.71 -2.90 1.11
C LYS A 238 -25.46 -2.04 2.12
N ILE A 239 -25.82 -2.61 3.26
CA ILE A 239 -26.46 -1.90 4.36
C ILE A 239 -25.36 -1.40 5.30
N PRO A 240 -25.29 -0.08 5.56
CA PRO A 240 -24.37 0.45 6.56
C PRO A 240 -24.59 -0.18 7.94
N PRO A 241 -23.51 -0.44 8.70
CA PRO A 241 -23.63 -0.84 10.11
C PRO A 241 -24.23 0.30 10.94
N GLU A 242 -25.03 -0.02 11.96
CA GLU A 242 -25.74 1.00 12.76
C GLU A 242 -24.82 1.83 13.68
N ASN A 243 -23.73 1.24 14.18
CA ASN A 243 -22.89 1.83 15.23
C ASN A 243 -21.44 2.10 14.78
N GLU A 244 -21.19 2.26 13.48
CA GLU A 244 -19.87 2.61 12.96
C GLU A 244 -19.95 3.88 12.10
N ASP A 245 -18.89 4.71 12.14
CA ASP A 245 -18.81 5.98 11.40
C ASP A 245 -18.43 5.70 9.94
N VAL A 246 -19.37 5.90 9.02
CA VAL A 246 -19.16 5.67 7.58
C VAL A 246 -18.56 6.93 6.95
N ILE A 247 -17.35 6.80 6.41
CA ILE A 247 -16.57 7.88 5.77
C ILE A 247 -16.62 7.78 4.23
N GLY A 248 -17.78 7.35 3.74
CA GLY A 248 -18.11 7.25 2.32
C GLY A 248 -17.84 5.88 1.71
N MET A 249 -17.57 5.86 0.40
CA MET A 249 -17.41 4.65 -0.40
C MET A 249 -16.04 4.60 -1.07
N ASP A 250 -15.46 3.41 -1.07
CA ASP A 250 -14.28 3.06 -1.88
C ASP A 250 -14.74 2.01 -2.89
N ASP A 251 -15.06 2.52 -4.10
CA ASP A 251 -15.69 1.81 -5.19
C ASP A 251 -17.01 1.13 -4.76
N VAL A 252 -16.97 -0.18 -4.49
CA VAL A 252 -18.15 -1.01 -4.17
C VAL A 252 -18.43 -1.16 -2.67
N ASN A 253 -17.53 -0.70 -1.79
CA ASN A 253 -17.64 -0.93 -0.35
C ASN A 253 -17.80 0.37 0.41
N LEU A 254 -18.51 0.28 1.54
CA LEU A 254 -18.51 1.35 2.52
C LEU A 254 -17.16 1.34 3.26
N MET A 255 -16.65 2.53 3.56
CA MET A 255 -15.46 2.72 4.38
C MET A 255 -15.87 3.14 5.78
N LEU A 256 -15.36 2.42 6.78
CA LEU A 256 -15.60 2.71 8.18
C LEU A 256 -14.37 3.39 8.79
N ASN A 257 -14.62 4.41 9.60
CA ASN A 257 -13.59 5.13 10.33
C ASN A 257 -13.24 4.42 11.63
N GLN A 258 -11.98 4.00 11.74
CA GLN A 258 -11.44 3.30 12.91
C GLN A 258 -10.48 4.17 13.73
N LEU A 259 -10.22 5.39 13.29
CA LEU A 259 -9.28 6.31 13.94
C LEU A 259 -9.53 6.50 15.45
N PRO A 260 -10.78 6.60 15.96
CA PRO A 260 -11.03 6.84 17.38
C PRO A 260 -10.45 5.79 18.34
N ARG A 261 -10.13 4.58 17.85
CA ARG A 261 -9.50 3.52 18.65
C ARG A 261 -7.99 3.73 18.83
N TYR A 262 -7.37 4.53 17.98
CA TYR A 262 -5.91 4.69 17.93
C TYR A 262 -5.45 6.10 18.31
N ALA A 263 -6.26 7.13 18.04
CA ALA A 263 -5.85 8.53 18.14
C ALA A 263 -6.85 9.39 18.89
N HIS A 264 -6.40 10.55 19.38
CA HIS A 264 -7.31 11.64 19.71
C HIS A 264 -7.96 12.19 18.44
N THR A 265 -9.27 12.34 18.48
CA THR A 265 -10.05 12.75 17.31
C THR A 265 -10.98 13.91 17.58
N LYS A 266 -11.34 14.64 16.53
CA LYS A 266 -12.37 15.69 16.53
C LYS A 266 -13.33 15.44 15.37
N ARG A 267 -14.62 15.73 15.56
CA ARG A 267 -15.57 15.83 14.45
C ARG A 267 -15.44 17.20 13.82
N ILE A 268 -15.28 17.25 12.51
CA ILE A 268 -15.25 18.49 11.73
C ILE A 268 -16.41 18.52 10.74
N THR A 269 -16.74 19.71 10.27
CA THR A 269 -17.74 19.97 9.22
C THR A 269 -17.11 20.85 8.15
N ILE A 270 -17.30 20.47 6.89
CA ILE A 270 -16.88 21.24 5.72
C ILE A 270 -18.12 21.65 4.96
N HIS A 271 -18.29 22.95 4.76
CA HIS A 271 -19.36 23.53 3.97
C HIS A 271 -18.85 23.86 2.56
N ILE A 272 -19.55 23.36 1.53
CA ILE A 272 -19.20 23.57 0.13
C ILE A 272 -20.13 24.62 -0.47
N THR A 273 -19.54 25.69 -0.99
CA THR A 273 -20.24 26.82 -1.62
C THR A 273 -19.80 27.00 -3.08
N ASP A 274 -20.63 27.61 -3.91
CA ASP A 274 -20.23 28.13 -5.22
C ASP A 274 -19.72 29.58 -5.12
N LEU A 275 -19.32 30.17 -6.24
CA LEU A 275 -18.84 31.57 -6.30
C LEU A 275 -19.91 32.60 -5.88
N ASP A 276 -21.19 32.23 -5.89
CA ASP A 276 -22.30 33.07 -5.44
C ASP A 276 -22.61 32.87 -3.93
N GLY A 277 -21.82 32.04 -3.23
CA GLY A 277 -21.99 31.69 -1.82
C GLY A 277 -23.15 30.73 -1.56
N CYS A 278 -23.71 30.10 -2.61
CA CYS A 278 -24.81 29.17 -2.49
C CYS A 278 -24.29 27.76 -2.17
N SER A 279 -24.99 27.05 -1.28
CA SER A 279 -24.59 25.70 -0.85
C SER A 279 -24.74 24.67 -1.97
N VAL A 280 -23.76 23.77 -2.11
CA VAL A 280 -23.74 22.80 -3.22
C VAL A 280 -23.96 21.37 -2.71
N PRO A 281 -25.19 20.83 -2.82
CA PRO A 281 -25.49 19.46 -2.43
C PRO A 281 -24.92 18.43 -3.44
N ASP A 282 -24.66 17.21 -2.97
CA ASP A 282 -24.10 16.09 -3.76
C ASP A 282 -22.74 16.36 -4.44
N ALA A 283 -21.99 17.37 -3.96
CA ALA A 283 -20.59 17.58 -4.32
C ALA A 283 -19.72 16.49 -3.71
N GLU A 284 -18.79 15.93 -4.49
CA GLU A 284 -17.79 15.00 -3.97
C GLU A 284 -16.73 15.79 -3.19
N VAL A 285 -16.51 15.44 -1.93
CA VAL A 285 -15.49 16.05 -1.08
C VAL A 285 -14.43 15.02 -0.74
N ARG A 286 -13.18 15.34 -1.03
CA ARG A 286 -12.01 14.53 -0.73
C ARG A 286 -11.23 15.18 0.38
N ALA A 287 -11.07 14.46 1.49
CA ALA A 287 -10.09 14.82 2.50
C ALA A 287 -8.78 14.15 2.15
N GLU A 288 -7.74 14.93 1.94
CA GLU A 288 -6.46 14.51 1.40
C GLU A 288 -5.31 14.89 2.35
N ILE A 289 -4.26 14.08 2.33
CA ILE A 289 -3.01 14.41 3.01
C ILE A 289 -1.86 14.49 2.01
N LEU A 290 -0.83 15.24 2.35
CA LEU A 290 0.37 15.33 1.54
C LEU A 290 1.31 14.16 1.89
N ASN A 291 1.49 13.24 0.95
CA ASN A 291 2.33 12.05 1.08
C ASN A 291 2.99 11.77 -0.28
N TYR A 292 4.28 11.42 -0.28
CA TYR A 292 5.11 11.34 -1.49
C TYR A 292 5.08 12.61 -2.36
N SER A 293 5.07 13.79 -1.72
CA SER A 293 4.87 15.09 -2.37
C SER A 293 3.55 15.22 -3.17
N GLN A 294 2.54 14.41 -2.86
CA GLN A 294 1.25 14.38 -3.58
C GLN A 294 0.07 14.45 -2.60
N PHE A 295 -1.01 15.13 -2.99
CA PHE A 295 -2.25 15.07 -2.24
C PHE A 295 -2.96 13.74 -2.50
N THR A 296 -3.03 12.90 -1.48
CA THR A 296 -3.66 11.59 -1.56
C THR A 296 -4.92 11.55 -0.72
N PRO A 297 -6.08 11.17 -1.29
CA PRO A 297 -7.33 11.09 -0.56
C PRO A 297 -7.33 9.97 0.48
N VAL A 298 -7.68 10.33 1.71
CA VAL A 298 -7.87 9.41 2.83
C VAL A 298 -9.35 9.15 3.12
N ALA A 299 -10.24 10.07 2.74
CA ALA A 299 -11.70 9.90 2.75
C ALA A 299 -12.35 10.57 1.52
N ARG A 300 -13.48 10.01 1.07
CA ARG A 300 -14.29 10.54 -0.04
C ARG A 300 -15.75 10.56 0.37
N LEU A 301 -16.32 11.75 0.47
CA LEU A 301 -17.65 12.01 1.02
C LEU A 301 -18.51 12.73 -0.04
N ARG A 302 -19.82 12.80 0.20
CA ARG A 302 -20.74 13.60 -0.61
C ARG A 302 -21.52 14.55 0.28
N THR A 303 -21.66 15.80 -0.13
CA THR A 303 -22.39 16.80 0.64
C THR A 303 -23.87 16.45 0.77
N ASP A 304 -24.43 16.75 1.93
CA ASP A 304 -25.85 16.63 2.20
C ASP A 304 -26.68 17.72 1.49
N ALA A 305 -27.98 17.77 1.78
CA ALA A 305 -28.88 18.77 1.20
C ALA A 305 -28.52 20.23 1.56
N ASN A 306 -27.69 20.46 2.59
CA ASN A 306 -27.21 21.77 3.02
C ASN A 306 -25.82 22.10 2.47
N GLY A 307 -25.26 21.26 1.59
CA GLY A 307 -23.90 21.43 1.07
C GLY A 307 -22.80 21.09 2.08
N CYS A 308 -23.09 20.31 3.12
CA CYS A 308 -22.13 20.00 4.19
C CYS A 308 -21.68 18.53 4.16
N VAL A 309 -20.42 18.28 4.52
CA VAL A 309 -19.93 16.97 4.96
C VAL A 309 -19.39 17.05 6.37
N SER A 310 -19.66 16.03 7.20
CA SER A 310 -19.11 15.95 8.56
C SER A 310 -18.52 14.57 8.83
N PHE A 311 -17.31 14.52 9.37
CA PHE A 311 -16.61 13.27 9.69
C PHE A 311 -15.63 13.46 10.85
N VAL A 312 -15.19 12.35 11.43
CA VAL A 312 -14.20 12.33 12.54
C VAL A 312 -12.78 12.19 11.97
N THR A 313 -11.83 12.99 12.46
CA THR A 313 -10.43 13.02 11.99
C THR A 313 -9.47 13.39 13.12
N GLY A 314 -8.17 13.28 12.86
CA GLY A 314 -7.08 13.63 13.79
C GLY A 314 -6.85 15.14 13.91
N PHE A 315 -5.98 15.54 14.84
CA PHE A 315 -5.60 16.94 15.11
C PHE A 315 -4.39 17.38 14.25
N GLY A 316 -4.63 17.75 13.00
CA GLY A 316 -3.59 18.12 12.05
C GLY A 316 -4.15 18.78 10.79
N SER A 317 -3.33 18.84 9.74
CA SER A 317 -3.72 19.46 8.47
C SER A 317 -4.38 18.47 7.51
N LEU A 318 -5.40 18.94 6.79
CA LEU A 318 -5.99 18.27 5.64
C LEU A 318 -6.01 19.24 4.45
N HIS A 319 -5.83 18.70 3.25
CA HIS A 319 -6.22 19.35 2.02
C HIS A 319 -7.62 18.88 1.67
N ILE A 320 -8.55 19.81 1.44
CA ILE A 320 -9.91 19.51 1.03
C ILE A 320 -10.01 19.82 -0.45
N CYS A 321 -10.43 18.83 -1.24
CA CYS A 321 -10.73 19.00 -2.66
C CYS A 321 -12.20 18.66 -2.89
N ALA A 322 -12.99 19.65 -3.30
CA ALA A 322 -14.39 19.50 -3.66
C ALA A 322 -14.57 19.49 -5.18
N VAL A 323 -15.41 18.61 -5.69
CA VAL A 323 -15.71 18.47 -7.12
C VAL A 323 -17.21 18.37 -7.33
N TYR A 324 -17.75 19.18 -8.23
CA TYR A 324 -19.14 19.09 -8.68
C TYR A 324 -19.23 19.38 -10.19
N GLY A 325 -19.67 18.38 -10.95
CA GLY A 325 -19.63 18.46 -12.42
C GLY A 325 -18.20 18.57 -12.94
N GLU A 326 -17.90 19.64 -13.69
CA GLU A 326 -16.56 19.95 -14.20
C GLU A 326 -15.84 21.02 -13.37
N THR A 327 -16.48 21.51 -12.30
CA THR A 327 -15.91 22.53 -11.42
C THR A 327 -15.30 21.87 -10.20
N TYR A 328 -14.15 22.37 -9.77
CA TYR A 328 -13.53 21.97 -8.52
C TYR A 328 -13.15 23.18 -7.68
N GLY A 329 -12.92 22.95 -6.39
CA GLY A 329 -12.43 23.93 -5.42
C GLY A 329 -11.57 23.22 -4.40
N GLU A 330 -10.64 23.92 -3.78
CA GLU A 330 -9.75 23.33 -2.79
C GLU A 330 -9.36 24.31 -1.69
N CYS A 331 -9.14 23.79 -0.49
CA CYS A 331 -8.64 24.58 0.63
C CYS A 331 -7.76 23.75 1.57
N LEU A 332 -6.83 24.41 2.25
CA LEU A 332 -6.01 23.81 3.31
C LEU A 332 -6.64 24.15 4.66
N ILE A 333 -6.86 23.13 5.48
CA ILE A 333 -7.45 23.28 6.81
C ILE A 333 -6.52 22.73 7.89
N ASN A 334 -6.65 23.27 9.11
CA ASN A 334 -5.98 22.75 10.31
C ASN A 334 -7.01 22.49 11.40
N THR A 335 -7.26 21.22 11.69
CA THR A 335 -8.31 20.78 12.64
C THR A 335 -7.99 21.10 14.11
N ARG A 336 -6.78 21.61 14.37
CA ARG A 336 -6.35 22.14 15.66
C ARG A 336 -6.94 23.52 15.95
N GLU A 337 -7.31 24.26 14.93
CA GLU A 337 -7.71 25.67 15.02
C GLU A 337 -9.23 25.84 15.05
N ASP A 338 -9.96 25.01 14.30
CA ASP A 338 -11.43 25.07 14.19
C ASP A 338 -12.05 23.66 14.04
N ASP A 339 -13.38 23.55 14.04
CA ASP A 339 -14.14 22.38 13.59
C ASP A 339 -15.09 22.68 12.42
N HIS A 340 -15.25 23.94 12.01
CA HIS A 340 -16.05 24.31 10.84
C HIS A 340 -15.18 24.98 9.80
N PHE A 341 -15.23 24.48 8.56
CA PHE A 341 -14.42 24.97 7.45
C PHE A 341 -15.30 25.20 6.22
N GLU A 342 -14.88 26.11 5.35
CA GLU A 342 -15.54 26.39 4.07
C GLU A 342 -14.60 26.07 2.91
N CYS A 343 -15.14 25.55 1.82
CA CYS A 343 -14.43 25.31 0.57
C CYS A 343 -15.30 25.77 -0.60
N MET A 344 -14.82 26.75 -1.36
CA MET A 344 -15.56 27.35 -2.46
C MET A 344 -15.19 26.69 -3.80
N LEU A 345 -16.19 26.25 -4.56
CA LEU A 345 -16.02 25.71 -5.91
C LEU A 345 -15.74 26.82 -6.91
N GLY A 346 -14.80 26.58 -7.82
CA GLY A 346 -14.41 27.53 -8.86
C GLY A 346 -13.47 28.63 -8.38
N GLU A 347 -13.03 28.57 -7.12
CA GLU A 347 -11.94 29.41 -6.63
C GLU A 347 -10.66 29.12 -7.42
N GLY A 348 -10.10 30.16 -8.03
CA GLY A 348 -8.87 30.02 -8.82
C GLY A 348 -7.66 29.81 -7.93
N PHE A 349 -6.64 29.17 -8.49
CA PHE A 349 -5.31 29.09 -7.89
C PHE A 349 -4.38 30.11 -8.55
N LEU A 350 -3.26 30.40 -7.89
CA LEU A 350 -2.22 31.25 -8.47
C LEU A 350 -1.52 30.49 -9.61
N GLU A 351 -1.75 30.91 -10.85
CA GLU A 351 -1.06 30.39 -12.03
C GLU A 351 0.34 31.00 -12.16
N ASP A 352 1.31 30.17 -12.54
CA ASP A 352 2.70 30.54 -12.78
C ASP A 352 3.42 31.19 -11.58
N GLU A 353 2.85 31.06 -10.39
CA GLU A 353 3.41 31.51 -9.12
C GLU A 353 3.50 30.37 -8.11
N TRP A 354 4.38 30.59 -7.15
CA TRP A 354 4.88 29.58 -6.24
C TRP A 354 4.30 29.86 -4.84
N GLU A 355 3.39 29.02 -4.38
CA GLU A 355 2.70 29.18 -3.09
C GLU A 355 3.32 28.28 -2.02
N ASP A 356 3.63 28.84 -0.84
CA ASP A 356 4.16 28.08 0.30
C ASP A 356 3.05 27.71 1.28
N PHE A 357 3.04 26.46 1.72
CA PHE A 357 2.09 25.97 2.71
C PHE A 357 2.71 24.89 3.61
N ASN A 358 2.09 24.66 4.77
CA ASN A 358 2.55 23.67 5.72
C ASN A 358 1.46 22.62 5.97
N MET A 359 1.86 21.35 6.08
CA MET A 359 0.97 20.25 6.48
C MET A 359 1.44 19.72 7.83
N THR A 360 0.67 19.96 8.88
CA THR A 360 1.01 19.57 10.26
C THR A 360 0.48 18.18 10.55
N ALA A 361 1.35 17.27 11.00
CA ALA A 361 0.92 15.97 11.50
C ALA A 361 0.43 16.08 12.96
N PRO A 362 -0.54 15.26 13.39
CA PRO A 362 -0.85 15.12 14.81
C PRO A 362 0.35 14.73 15.67
N ASP A 363 0.29 15.16 16.92
CA ASP A 363 1.26 14.76 17.96
C ASP A 363 1.05 13.29 18.35
N ASP A 364 2.09 12.66 18.91
CA ASP A 364 1.94 11.33 19.51
C ASP A 364 1.12 11.44 20.79
N THR A 365 0.07 10.61 20.90
CA THR A 365 -0.87 10.64 22.02
C THR A 365 -0.87 9.33 22.80
N VAL A 366 -0.05 8.35 22.44
CA VAL A 366 0.00 7.07 23.15
C VAL A 366 0.86 7.20 24.40
N GLY A 367 0.20 7.50 25.51
CA GLY A 367 0.75 7.34 26.85
C GLY A 367 0.50 5.94 27.39
N ASN A 368 1.57 5.19 27.66
CA ASN A 368 1.63 4.10 28.65
C ASN A 368 0.68 2.90 28.46
N LEU A 369 0.91 2.06 27.44
CA LEU A 369 0.57 0.64 27.62
C LEU A 369 1.45 0.11 28.76
N GLU A 370 0.84 -0.51 29.79
CA GLU A 370 1.63 -1.06 30.89
C GLU A 370 2.62 -2.11 30.36
N PRO A 371 3.91 -2.05 30.72
CA PRO A 371 4.87 -3.04 30.28
C PRO A 371 4.49 -4.43 30.83
N PHE A 372 4.69 -5.47 30.03
CA PHE A 372 4.50 -6.83 30.51
C PHE A 372 5.62 -7.22 31.48
N PRO A 373 5.38 -8.21 32.36
CA PRO A 373 6.47 -8.86 33.08
C PRO A 373 7.54 -9.33 32.08
N ALA A 374 8.80 -8.93 32.31
CA ALA A 374 9.92 -9.18 31.39
C ALA A 374 10.08 -10.66 31.01
N ASP A 375 9.76 -11.58 31.92
CA ASP A 375 9.84 -13.03 31.66
C ASP A 375 8.80 -13.50 30.63
N LEU A 376 7.59 -12.95 30.65
CA LEU A 376 6.53 -13.28 29.68
C LEU A 376 6.87 -12.72 28.30
N GLU A 377 7.32 -11.47 28.26
CA GLU A 377 7.74 -10.82 27.02
C GLU A 377 8.93 -11.56 26.40
N LYS A 378 9.92 -11.94 27.21
CA LYS A 378 11.05 -12.75 26.75
C LYS A 378 10.59 -14.10 26.21
N ALA A 379 9.69 -14.79 26.91
CA ALA A 379 9.18 -16.09 26.46
C ALA A 379 8.41 -15.98 25.13
N ASN A 380 7.62 -14.92 24.96
CA ASN A 380 6.96 -14.62 23.69
C ASN A 380 7.99 -14.41 22.57
N ASN A 381 8.98 -13.54 22.79
CA ASN A 381 10.01 -13.21 21.80
C ASN A 381 10.84 -14.43 21.41
N ASP A 382 11.22 -15.28 22.37
CA ASP A 382 11.93 -16.55 22.10
C ASP A 382 11.07 -17.47 21.21
N ARG A 383 9.75 -17.51 21.43
CA ARG A 383 8.81 -18.27 20.59
C ARG A 383 8.68 -17.67 19.19
N VAL A 384 8.50 -16.36 19.08
CA VAL A 384 8.44 -15.64 17.78
C VAL A 384 9.69 -15.96 16.97
N ALA A 385 10.88 -15.84 17.56
CA ALA A 385 12.14 -16.12 16.87
C ALA A 385 12.22 -17.56 16.33
N ALA A 386 11.73 -18.54 17.09
CA ALA A 386 11.66 -19.93 16.67
C ALA A 386 10.63 -20.17 15.55
N GLU A 387 9.50 -19.48 15.58
CA GLU A 387 8.46 -19.53 14.54
C GLU A 387 8.94 -18.89 13.25
N SER A 388 9.52 -17.69 13.31
CA SER A 388 10.12 -17.02 12.14
C SER A 388 11.25 -17.86 11.53
N ALA A 389 12.03 -18.60 12.33
CA ALA A 389 13.06 -19.50 11.81
C ALA A 389 12.47 -20.66 10.97
N LYS A 390 11.32 -21.21 11.37
CA LYS A 390 10.58 -22.21 10.58
C LYS A 390 10.06 -21.61 9.28
N CYS A 391 9.54 -20.39 9.33
CA CYS A 391 9.09 -19.67 8.15
C CYS A 391 10.23 -19.44 7.16
N ARG A 392 11.40 -18.96 7.62
CA ARG A 392 12.61 -18.81 6.77
C ARG A 392 13.02 -20.11 6.10
N HIS A 393 12.97 -21.22 6.84
CA HIS A 393 13.30 -22.54 6.30
C HIS A 393 12.32 -23.02 5.22
N LYS A 394 11.02 -22.78 5.43
CA LYS A 394 9.97 -23.07 4.46
C LYS A 394 10.15 -22.24 3.20
N ALA A 395 10.35 -20.93 3.36
CA ALA A 395 10.49 -20.01 2.25
C ALA A 395 11.75 -20.29 1.40
N ALA A 396 12.87 -20.65 2.03
CA ALA A 396 14.09 -21.06 1.33
C ALA A 396 13.92 -22.33 0.47
N LYS A 397 12.90 -23.16 0.76
CA LYS A 397 12.57 -24.38 0.02
C LYS A 397 11.46 -24.18 -1.01
N PHE A 398 10.84 -23.01 -1.04
CA PHE A 398 9.77 -22.72 -1.99
C PHE A 398 10.28 -22.82 -3.43
N GLN A 399 9.51 -23.46 -4.28
CA GLN A 399 9.76 -23.53 -5.72
C GLN A 399 8.47 -23.14 -6.45
N PRO A 400 8.50 -22.11 -7.30
CA PRO A 400 7.32 -21.69 -8.02
C PRO A 400 6.87 -22.76 -9.02
N LEU A 401 5.57 -22.84 -9.25
CA LEU A 401 4.96 -23.92 -10.04
C LEU A 401 5.47 -23.98 -11.48
N TRP A 402 5.79 -22.82 -12.08
CA TRP A 402 6.30 -22.73 -13.45
C TRP A 402 7.66 -23.43 -13.65
N ARG A 403 8.45 -23.65 -12.60
CA ARG A 403 9.70 -24.43 -12.71
C ARG A 403 9.45 -25.92 -12.99
N ASN A 404 8.24 -26.41 -12.75
CA ASN A 404 7.83 -27.77 -13.08
C ASN A 404 7.24 -27.89 -14.51
N CYS A 405 7.20 -26.80 -15.29
CA CYS A 405 6.74 -26.83 -16.68
C CYS A 405 7.65 -27.71 -17.55
N LEU A 406 7.18 -28.93 -17.88
CA LEU A 406 7.78 -29.82 -18.88
C LEU A 406 7.01 -29.78 -20.22
N PHE A 407 6.51 -28.61 -20.62
CA PHE A 407 5.71 -28.47 -21.85
C PHE A 407 6.57 -28.30 -23.11
N GLY A 408 7.57 -29.16 -23.33
CA GLY A 408 8.34 -29.18 -24.58
C GLY A 408 9.19 -27.94 -24.89
N HIS A 409 9.19 -26.92 -24.04
CA HIS A 409 10.00 -25.70 -24.16
C HIS A 409 11.31 -25.86 -23.38
N GLU A 410 12.39 -25.27 -23.87
CA GLU A 410 13.61 -25.13 -23.08
C GLU A 410 13.33 -24.22 -21.88
N LEU A 411 13.75 -24.63 -20.66
CA LEU A 411 13.58 -23.84 -19.42
C LEU A 411 14.04 -22.38 -19.60
N LYS A 412 15.10 -22.20 -20.40
CA LYS A 412 15.66 -20.91 -20.79
C LYS A 412 14.64 -19.94 -21.40
N VAL A 413 13.71 -20.44 -22.21
CA VAL A 413 12.65 -19.62 -22.82
C VAL A 413 11.71 -19.09 -21.76
N MET A 414 11.34 -19.91 -20.77
CA MET A 414 10.49 -19.44 -19.66
C MET A 414 11.24 -18.46 -18.76
N GLU A 415 12.54 -18.66 -18.53
CA GLU A 415 13.39 -17.72 -17.78
C GLU A 415 13.45 -16.32 -18.44
N GLU A 416 13.47 -16.26 -19.77
CA GLU A 416 13.35 -14.98 -20.52
C GLU A 416 11.99 -14.31 -20.28
N LEU A 417 10.88 -15.06 -20.24
CA LEU A 417 9.58 -14.47 -19.90
C LEU A 417 9.54 -14.00 -18.44
N MET A 418 10.12 -14.78 -17.53
CA MET A 418 10.16 -14.41 -16.11
C MET A 418 10.94 -13.11 -15.88
N SER A 419 11.94 -12.78 -16.70
CA SER A 419 12.73 -11.55 -16.52
C SER A 419 11.97 -10.26 -16.80
N VAL A 420 10.79 -10.34 -17.44
CA VAL A 420 9.91 -9.18 -17.72
C VAL A 420 8.61 -9.20 -16.92
N LEU A 421 8.47 -10.16 -16.01
CA LEU A 421 7.36 -10.28 -15.08
C LEU A 421 7.76 -9.80 -13.68
N SER A 422 6.78 -9.34 -12.91
CA SER A 422 7.03 -8.86 -11.54
C SER A 422 7.54 -9.98 -10.64
N GLU A 423 8.20 -9.64 -9.53
CA GLU A 423 8.70 -10.62 -8.56
C GLU A 423 7.57 -11.54 -8.05
N LYS A 424 6.34 -11.02 -7.92
CA LYS A 424 5.19 -11.81 -7.50
C LYS A 424 4.70 -12.75 -8.58
N ASP A 425 4.64 -12.30 -9.83
CA ASP A 425 4.27 -13.16 -10.96
C ASP A 425 5.23 -14.34 -11.09
N GLN A 426 6.53 -14.11 -10.85
CA GLN A 426 7.54 -15.18 -10.81
C GLN A 426 7.32 -16.19 -9.67
N LYS A 427 6.46 -15.89 -8.68
CA LYS A 427 6.15 -16.79 -7.55
C LYS A 427 4.81 -17.50 -7.72
N ASP A 428 3.78 -16.81 -8.21
CA ASP A 428 2.39 -17.29 -8.15
C ASP A 428 1.74 -17.66 -9.49
N VAL A 429 2.39 -17.38 -10.63
CA VAL A 429 1.81 -17.70 -11.95
C VAL A 429 1.74 -19.22 -12.19
N TYR A 430 0.59 -19.66 -12.72
CA TYR A 430 0.39 -21.06 -13.07
C TYR A 430 1.02 -21.42 -14.43
N PRO A 431 1.69 -22.58 -14.54
CA PRO A 431 2.25 -23.15 -15.78
C PRO A 431 1.42 -22.98 -17.04
N GLU A 432 0.14 -23.31 -16.94
CA GLU A 432 -0.77 -23.37 -18.06
C GLU A 432 -1.15 -22.00 -18.62
N ILE A 433 -1.04 -20.93 -17.81
CA ILE A 433 -1.21 -19.56 -18.27
C ILE A 433 -0.05 -19.22 -19.19
N LEU A 434 1.19 -19.43 -18.72
CA LEU A 434 2.41 -19.16 -19.48
C LEU A 434 2.45 -19.94 -20.81
N ASP A 435 2.07 -21.22 -20.78
CA ASP A 435 2.03 -22.07 -21.98
C ASP A 435 1.05 -21.55 -23.03
N GLU A 436 -0.16 -21.10 -22.65
CA GLU A 436 -1.08 -20.47 -23.60
C GLU A 436 -0.47 -19.20 -24.19
N HIS A 437 0.04 -18.30 -23.35
CA HIS A 437 0.60 -17.06 -23.85
C HIS A 437 1.79 -17.27 -24.79
N TYR A 438 2.64 -18.24 -24.49
CA TYR A 438 3.74 -18.62 -25.36
C TYR A 438 3.26 -19.17 -26.70
N ARG A 439 2.39 -20.19 -26.70
CA ARG A 439 1.93 -20.84 -27.94
C ARG A 439 1.27 -19.86 -28.89
N GLU A 440 0.36 -19.04 -28.36
CA GLU A 440 -0.41 -18.13 -29.21
C GLU A 440 0.38 -16.86 -29.59
N ALA A 441 1.40 -16.45 -28.82
CA ALA A 441 2.23 -15.30 -29.17
C ALA A 441 3.40 -15.66 -30.11
N SER A 442 3.94 -16.88 -30.02
CA SER A 442 5.17 -17.28 -30.73
C SER A 442 5.08 -17.16 -32.25
N VAL A 443 3.86 -17.20 -32.81
CA VAL A 443 3.63 -16.98 -34.25
C VAL A 443 4.10 -15.61 -34.75
N TYR A 444 4.26 -14.63 -33.86
CA TYR A 444 4.76 -13.28 -34.18
C TYR A 444 6.23 -13.08 -33.80
N GLY A 445 6.89 -14.09 -33.21
CA GLY A 445 8.22 -13.95 -32.61
C GLY A 445 9.32 -13.54 -33.60
N GLU A 446 9.26 -14.04 -34.84
CA GLU A 446 10.23 -13.70 -35.89
C GLU A 446 9.96 -12.33 -36.56
N MET A 447 8.81 -11.71 -36.29
CA MET A 447 8.41 -10.44 -36.90
C MET A 447 9.02 -9.21 -36.19
N PHE A 448 9.53 -9.38 -34.97
CA PHE A 448 10.02 -8.30 -34.13
C PHE A 448 11.36 -8.66 -33.47
N PRO A 449 12.19 -7.67 -33.09
CA PRO A 449 13.35 -7.92 -32.23
C PRO A 449 12.93 -8.66 -30.96
N ARG A 450 13.73 -9.62 -30.51
CA ARG A 450 13.39 -10.54 -29.41
C ARG A 450 12.89 -9.82 -28.15
N ASP A 451 13.62 -8.80 -27.72
CA ASP A 451 13.30 -8.01 -26.53
C ASP A 451 11.99 -7.20 -26.68
N PHE A 452 11.76 -6.66 -27.88
CA PHE A 452 10.54 -5.91 -28.19
C PHE A 452 9.31 -6.82 -28.26
N PHE A 453 9.44 -8.00 -28.87
CA PHE A 453 8.43 -9.06 -28.86
C PHE A 453 8.08 -9.48 -27.43
N LEU A 454 9.12 -9.70 -26.62
CA LEU A 454 9.00 -10.14 -25.24
C LEU A 454 8.12 -9.16 -24.43
N HIS A 455 8.43 -7.86 -24.46
CA HIS A 455 7.73 -6.85 -23.67
C HIS A 455 6.32 -6.52 -24.19
N TYR A 456 6.15 -6.37 -25.51
CA TYR A 456 4.97 -5.71 -26.07
C TYR A 456 4.02 -6.63 -26.81
N ILE A 457 4.38 -7.89 -27.01
CA ILE A 457 3.49 -8.90 -27.59
C ILE A 457 3.34 -10.08 -26.66
N TRP A 458 4.42 -10.74 -26.25
CA TRP A 458 4.36 -11.99 -25.50
C TRP A 458 3.94 -11.80 -24.04
N ASN A 459 4.47 -10.77 -23.36
CA ASN A 459 4.24 -10.51 -21.94
C ASN A 459 2.73 -10.58 -21.58
N PRO A 460 2.30 -11.53 -20.73
CA PRO A 460 0.91 -11.65 -20.31
C PRO A 460 0.46 -10.54 -19.36
N ARG A 461 1.42 -9.89 -18.68
CA ARG A 461 1.22 -8.77 -17.75
C ARG A 461 0.98 -7.48 -18.53
N ILE A 462 -0.15 -6.82 -18.26
CA ILE A 462 -0.50 -5.53 -18.86
C ILE A 462 -0.50 -4.43 -17.78
N ASP A 463 -1.09 -4.71 -16.63
CA ASP A 463 -1.18 -3.85 -15.45
C ASP A 463 -1.23 -4.74 -14.18
N ASP A 464 -1.74 -4.30 -13.04
CA ASP A 464 -1.83 -5.11 -11.81
C ASP A 464 -2.92 -6.22 -11.81
N GLU A 465 -3.47 -6.62 -12.96
CA GLU A 465 -4.53 -7.64 -13.02
C GLU A 465 -4.12 -9.03 -12.50
N ILE A 466 -5.08 -9.93 -12.37
CA ILE A 466 -4.75 -11.35 -12.17
C ILE A 466 -4.38 -11.94 -13.53
N LEU A 467 -3.21 -12.58 -13.61
CA LEU A 467 -2.81 -13.27 -14.84
C LEU A 467 -3.77 -14.43 -15.09
N THR A 468 -4.33 -14.47 -16.29
CA THR A 468 -5.29 -15.49 -16.72
C THR A 468 -5.06 -15.83 -18.18
N LYS A 469 -5.61 -16.97 -18.61
CA LYS A 469 -5.66 -17.34 -20.02
C LYS A 469 -6.66 -16.46 -20.77
N TRP A 470 -6.17 -15.62 -21.68
CA TRP A 470 -7.02 -14.75 -22.49
C TRP A 470 -6.82 -14.84 -24.01
N ARG A 471 -5.70 -15.37 -24.51
CA ARG A 471 -5.41 -15.32 -25.95
C ARG A 471 -6.36 -16.18 -26.76
N ARG A 472 -6.59 -17.42 -26.33
CA ARG A 472 -7.54 -18.32 -27.04
C ARG A 472 -8.97 -17.83 -26.96
N SER A 473 -9.36 -17.32 -25.80
CA SER A 473 -10.68 -16.71 -25.59
C SER A 473 -10.90 -15.55 -26.56
N ILE A 474 -9.90 -14.68 -26.75
CA ILE A 474 -9.97 -13.56 -27.70
C ILE A 474 -10.00 -14.06 -29.15
N LEU A 475 -9.10 -14.97 -29.54
CA LEU A 475 -9.06 -15.53 -30.90
C LEU A 475 -10.37 -16.21 -31.30
N GLY A 476 -11.00 -16.93 -30.37
CA GLY A 476 -12.30 -17.58 -30.61
C GLY A 476 -13.49 -16.63 -30.56
N TYR A 477 -13.31 -15.40 -30.06
CA TYR A 477 -14.38 -14.42 -29.92
C TYR A 477 -14.65 -13.64 -31.21
N PHE A 478 -13.59 -13.26 -31.93
CA PHE A 478 -13.67 -12.42 -33.12
C PHE A 478 -13.58 -13.24 -34.41
N SER A 479 -14.38 -12.89 -35.42
CA SER A 479 -14.25 -13.51 -36.74
C SER A 479 -12.90 -13.16 -37.39
N GLN A 480 -12.43 -13.98 -38.33
CA GLN A 480 -11.18 -13.71 -39.05
C GLN A 480 -11.19 -12.32 -39.72
N GLU A 481 -12.34 -11.91 -40.28
CA GLU A 481 -12.50 -10.59 -40.88
C GLU A 481 -12.30 -9.45 -39.86
N GLN A 482 -12.88 -9.57 -38.67
CA GLN A 482 -12.69 -8.59 -37.60
C GLN A 482 -11.23 -8.55 -37.14
N GLN A 483 -10.60 -9.71 -37.01
CA GLN A 483 -9.18 -9.80 -36.65
C GLN A 483 -8.29 -9.08 -37.68
N ASP A 484 -8.54 -9.28 -38.97
CA ASP A 484 -7.80 -8.63 -40.06
C ASP A 484 -8.05 -7.11 -40.10
N GLN A 485 -9.29 -6.67 -39.83
CA GLN A 485 -9.62 -5.25 -39.69
C GLN A 485 -8.87 -4.60 -38.52
N PHE A 486 -8.83 -5.25 -37.36
CA PHE A 486 -8.10 -4.77 -36.19
C PHE A 486 -6.58 -4.70 -36.44
N ARG A 487 -6.00 -5.69 -37.13
CA ARG A 487 -4.58 -5.64 -37.56
C ARG A 487 -4.32 -4.46 -38.49
N SER A 488 -5.23 -4.18 -39.42
CA SER A 488 -5.10 -3.05 -40.35
C SER A 488 -5.31 -1.70 -39.67
N LYS A 489 -6.17 -1.61 -38.65
CA LYS A 489 -6.59 -0.36 -38.00
C LYS A 489 -6.77 -0.59 -36.49
N PRO A 490 -5.69 -0.57 -35.69
CA PRO A 490 -5.75 -0.91 -34.26
C PRO A 490 -6.73 -0.08 -33.43
N PHE A 491 -6.99 1.18 -33.80
CA PHE A 491 -7.97 2.04 -33.10
C PHE A 491 -9.40 1.47 -33.12
N LEU A 492 -9.74 0.63 -34.11
CA LEU A 492 -11.06 -0.03 -34.18
C LEU A 492 -11.31 -1.00 -33.03
N ILE A 493 -10.24 -1.49 -32.37
CA ILE A 493 -10.37 -2.32 -31.17
C ILE A 493 -11.06 -1.52 -30.06
N TRP A 494 -10.62 -0.29 -29.82
CA TRP A 494 -11.20 0.55 -28.77
C TRP A 494 -12.61 0.98 -29.11
N GLN A 495 -12.87 1.37 -30.36
CA GLN A 495 -14.22 1.67 -30.81
C GLN A 495 -15.17 0.48 -30.57
N TRP A 496 -14.71 -0.74 -30.90
CA TRP A 496 -15.50 -1.94 -30.60
C TRP A 496 -15.73 -2.12 -29.10
N ILE A 497 -14.73 -1.87 -28.25
CA ILE A 497 -14.87 -1.95 -26.79
C ILE A 497 -15.89 -0.93 -26.27
N GLU A 498 -15.87 0.32 -26.77
CA GLU A 498 -16.88 1.36 -26.46
C GLU A 498 -18.29 0.93 -26.84
N ASP A 499 -18.45 0.33 -28.01
CA ASP A 499 -19.77 -0.06 -28.50
C ASP A 499 -20.32 -1.33 -27.83
N ASN A 500 -19.46 -2.20 -27.28
CA ASN A 500 -19.85 -3.56 -26.88
C ASN A 500 -19.61 -3.89 -25.40
N ILE A 501 -18.81 -3.11 -24.68
CA ILE A 501 -18.49 -3.35 -23.26
C ILE A 501 -18.96 -2.14 -22.45
N GLN A 502 -20.02 -2.33 -21.68
CA GLN A 502 -20.57 -1.27 -20.83
C GLN A 502 -19.56 -0.90 -19.73
N GLU A 503 -19.25 0.39 -19.61
CA GLU A 503 -18.44 0.92 -18.53
C GLU A 503 -19.20 0.90 -17.20
N ASN A 504 -18.57 0.36 -16.14
CA ASN A 504 -19.18 0.33 -14.81
C ASN A 504 -18.15 0.34 -13.67
N ASP A 505 -17.53 1.51 -13.44
CA ASP A 505 -16.60 1.72 -12.33
C ASP A 505 -17.27 1.63 -10.94
N GLN A 506 -18.61 1.69 -10.87
CA GLN A 506 -19.34 1.59 -9.59
C GLN A 506 -19.53 0.15 -9.11
N GLN A 507 -19.26 -0.86 -9.94
CA GLN A 507 -19.37 -2.29 -9.59
C GLN A 507 -18.04 -3.05 -9.76
N GLU A 508 -16.96 -2.32 -10.00
CA GLU A 508 -15.59 -2.82 -10.12
C GLU A 508 -14.68 -1.96 -9.25
N ARG A 509 -13.64 -2.55 -8.66
CA ARG A 509 -12.66 -1.77 -7.91
C ARG A 509 -11.51 -1.35 -8.80
N ARG A 510 -10.90 -0.19 -8.49
CA ARG A 510 -9.71 0.33 -9.19
C ARG A 510 -8.46 -0.55 -9.11
N THR A 511 -8.51 -1.60 -8.29
CA THR A 511 -7.43 -2.53 -7.98
C THR A 511 -7.85 -4.00 -8.14
N VAL A 512 -9.13 -4.25 -8.52
CA VAL A 512 -9.67 -5.60 -8.77
C VAL A 512 -10.29 -5.63 -10.16
N TYR A 513 -9.42 -5.66 -11.17
CA TYR A 513 -9.79 -5.58 -12.58
C TYR A 513 -10.55 -6.81 -13.07
N THR A 514 -11.54 -6.60 -13.94
CA THR A 514 -12.13 -7.67 -14.76
C THR A 514 -11.12 -8.11 -15.81
N THR A 515 -10.73 -9.38 -15.77
CA THR A 515 -9.76 -9.97 -16.71
C THR A 515 -10.28 -9.91 -18.15
N PRO A 516 -9.41 -9.89 -19.19
CA PRO A 516 -9.84 -9.73 -20.58
C PRO A 516 -10.90 -10.76 -21.02
N ALA A 517 -10.73 -12.03 -20.65
CA ALA A 517 -11.70 -13.08 -20.96
C ALA A 517 -13.03 -12.91 -20.20
N ALA A 518 -12.99 -12.40 -18.97
CA ALA A 518 -14.19 -12.09 -18.20
C ALA A 518 -14.93 -10.87 -18.78
N ALA A 519 -14.22 -9.83 -19.21
CA ALA A 519 -14.82 -8.62 -19.79
C ALA A 519 -15.61 -8.95 -21.07
N LEU A 520 -15.04 -9.79 -21.96
CA LEU A 520 -15.73 -10.25 -23.17
C LEU A 520 -16.99 -11.07 -22.88
N ARG A 521 -16.97 -11.87 -21.80
CA ARG A 521 -18.11 -12.72 -21.40
C ARG A 521 -19.20 -11.93 -20.67
N LEU A 522 -18.81 -11.02 -19.78
CA LEU A 522 -19.70 -10.19 -18.98
C LEU A 522 -20.33 -9.05 -19.78
N LYS A 523 -19.63 -8.53 -20.79
CA LYS A 523 -20.00 -7.31 -21.53
C LYS A 523 -20.09 -6.06 -20.66
N ILE A 524 -19.47 -6.11 -19.48
CA ILE A 524 -19.38 -5.03 -18.51
C ILE A 524 -17.98 -5.08 -17.90
N ALA A 525 -17.32 -3.94 -17.80
CA ALA A 525 -16.00 -3.79 -17.18
C ALA A 525 -15.79 -2.31 -16.79
N GLY A 526 -14.95 -2.03 -15.81
CA GLY A 526 -14.53 -0.66 -15.51
C GLY A 526 -13.59 -0.09 -16.58
N SER A 527 -13.37 1.22 -16.52
CA SER A 527 -12.56 1.99 -17.45
C SER A 527 -11.15 1.41 -17.61
N ARG A 528 -10.48 1.08 -16.50
CA ARG A 528 -9.14 0.48 -16.51
C ARG A 528 -9.14 -0.94 -17.09
N SER A 529 -10.12 -1.77 -16.73
CA SER A 529 -10.27 -3.13 -17.28
C SER A 529 -10.55 -3.13 -18.79
N ARG A 530 -11.28 -2.12 -19.30
CA ARG A 530 -11.47 -1.91 -20.74
C ARG A 530 -10.15 -1.56 -21.44
N ALA A 531 -9.29 -0.75 -20.80
CA ALA A 531 -7.96 -0.44 -21.32
C ALA A 531 -7.04 -1.68 -21.34
N ILE A 532 -7.09 -2.51 -20.30
CA ILE A 532 -6.39 -3.81 -20.25
C ILE A 532 -6.90 -4.73 -21.37
N LEU A 533 -8.22 -4.80 -21.59
CA LEU A 533 -8.82 -5.56 -22.69
C LEU A 533 -8.33 -5.09 -24.06
N PHE A 534 -8.20 -3.78 -24.28
CA PHE A 534 -7.64 -3.23 -25.52
C PHE A 534 -6.24 -3.79 -25.79
N VAL A 535 -5.33 -3.68 -24.81
CA VAL A 535 -3.96 -4.18 -24.94
C VAL A 535 -3.96 -5.70 -25.16
N ALA A 536 -4.79 -6.44 -24.43
CA ALA A 536 -4.90 -7.89 -24.59
C ALA A 536 -5.35 -8.30 -26.01
N ILE A 537 -6.34 -7.61 -26.58
CA ILE A 537 -6.78 -7.87 -27.96
C ILE A 537 -5.67 -7.52 -28.94
N ALA A 538 -5.06 -6.35 -28.82
CA ALA A 538 -3.97 -5.91 -29.70
C ALA A 538 -2.79 -6.92 -29.69
N ARG A 539 -2.32 -7.29 -28.50
CA ARG A 539 -1.23 -8.27 -28.31
C ARG A 539 -1.60 -9.66 -28.83
N THR A 540 -2.87 -10.07 -28.75
CA THR A 540 -3.34 -11.35 -29.32
C THR A 540 -3.23 -11.37 -30.85
N LEU A 541 -3.44 -10.22 -31.49
CA LEU A 541 -3.45 -10.07 -32.93
C LEU A 541 -2.07 -9.70 -33.53
N GLY A 542 -1.03 -9.69 -32.70
CA GLY A 542 0.35 -9.39 -33.12
C GLY A 542 0.66 -7.89 -33.20
N ILE A 543 -0.19 -7.04 -32.63
CA ILE A 543 0.01 -5.59 -32.57
C ILE A 543 0.73 -5.29 -31.25
N PRO A 544 1.97 -4.77 -31.27
CA PRO A 544 2.65 -4.35 -30.05
C PRO A 544 1.85 -3.23 -29.37
N ALA A 545 1.49 -3.42 -28.11
CA ALA A 545 0.64 -2.49 -27.37
C ALA A 545 0.98 -2.47 -25.88
N ARG A 546 0.68 -1.36 -25.20
CA ARG A 546 0.91 -1.16 -23.77
C ARG A 546 -0.06 -0.16 -23.17
N LEU A 547 -0.17 -0.18 -21.84
CA LEU A 547 -0.52 1.02 -21.09
C LEU A 547 0.80 1.76 -20.81
N ASN A 548 0.85 3.05 -21.10
CA ASN A 548 2.06 3.84 -20.87
C ASN A 548 2.36 3.82 -19.36
N PRO A 549 3.59 3.47 -18.94
CA PRO A 549 3.93 3.38 -17.51
C PRO A 549 3.86 4.74 -16.80
N GLU A 550 4.02 5.86 -17.51
CA GLU A 550 4.09 7.20 -16.89
C GLU A 550 2.71 7.74 -16.50
N ASP A 551 1.70 7.52 -17.34
CA ASP A 551 0.36 8.15 -17.24
C ASP A 551 -0.81 7.18 -17.48
N GLY A 552 -0.52 5.90 -17.79
CA GLY A 552 -1.52 4.87 -18.02
C GLY A 552 -2.23 4.95 -19.38
N ALA A 553 -1.80 5.79 -20.32
CA ALA A 553 -2.45 5.95 -21.62
C ALA A 553 -2.40 4.67 -22.47
N MET A 554 -3.47 4.38 -23.20
CA MET A 554 -3.52 3.26 -24.14
C MET A 554 -2.72 3.56 -25.40
N GLU A 555 -1.66 2.78 -25.64
CA GLU A 555 -0.76 2.97 -26.77
C GLU A 555 -0.60 1.69 -27.60
N TYR A 556 -0.45 1.86 -28.91
CA TYR A 556 -0.05 0.80 -29.84
C TYR A 556 1.10 1.28 -30.72
N TRP A 557 1.86 0.33 -31.25
CA TRP A 557 3.02 0.60 -32.09
C TRP A 557 2.61 0.88 -33.53
N GLU A 558 2.93 2.09 -34.02
CA GLU A 558 2.71 2.52 -35.39
C GLU A 558 3.88 3.41 -35.84
N ASN A 559 4.29 3.34 -37.11
CA ASN A 559 5.29 4.26 -37.69
C ASN A 559 6.60 4.42 -36.89
N LYS A 560 7.06 3.33 -36.24
CA LYS A 560 8.27 3.28 -35.38
C LYS A 560 8.15 4.01 -34.04
N GLY A 561 6.94 4.21 -33.51
CA GLY A 561 6.72 4.74 -32.18
C GLY A 561 5.43 4.22 -31.54
N PHE A 562 5.30 4.38 -30.23
CA PHE A 562 4.02 4.21 -29.56
C PHE A 562 3.16 5.44 -29.78
N VAL A 563 1.93 5.24 -30.25
CA VAL A 563 0.94 6.30 -30.45
C VAL A 563 -0.26 6.05 -29.55
N GLN A 564 -0.76 7.12 -28.92
CA GLN A 564 -1.98 7.05 -28.12
C GLN A 564 -3.20 6.78 -29.02
N ILE A 565 -4.16 6.02 -28.49
CA ILE A 565 -5.40 5.71 -29.21
C ILE A 565 -6.28 6.93 -29.46
N HIS A 566 -6.32 7.87 -28.52
CA HIS A 566 -7.06 9.11 -28.64
C HIS A 566 -6.17 10.21 -29.22
N GLU A 567 -6.46 10.66 -30.44
CA GLU A 567 -5.64 11.71 -31.08
C GLU A 567 -5.62 13.02 -30.29
N SER A 568 -6.71 13.34 -29.58
CA SER A 568 -6.82 14.53 -28.73
C SER A 568 -5.91 14.49 -27.50
N ARG A 569 -5.39 13.31 -27.14
CA ARG A 569 -4.50 13.09 -26.00
C ARG A 569 -3.05 12.84 -26.43
N ARG A 570 -2.67 13.17 -27.66
CA ARG A 570 -1.26 13.07 -28.07
C ARG A 570 -0.38 14.01 -27.24
N LYS A 571 0.82 13.51 -26.91
CA LYS A 571 1.90 14.24 -26.23
C LYS A 571 2.55 15.26 -27.17
N ASP A 572 1.77 16.28 -27.55
CA ASP A 572 2.12 17.31 -28.53
C ASP A 572 2.78 18.55 -27.89
N ALA A 573 3.15 18.50 -26.61
CA ALA A 573 3.84 19.56 -25.89
C ALA A 573 5.05 19.01 -25.12
N ARG A 574 5.89 19.89 -24.58
CA ARG A 574 7.10 19.52 -23.84
C ARG A 574 7.20 20.26 -22.51
N LEU A 575 7.57 19.54 -21.47
CA LEU A 575 7.86 20.07 -20.15
C LEU A 575 9.34 19.86 -19.82
N VAL A 576 10.03 20.94 -19.46
CA VAL A 576 11.42 20.90 -18.98
C VAL A 576 11.42 21.30 -17.51
N ILE A 577 11.83 20.38 -16.65
CA ILE A 577 11.88 20.57 -15.20
C ILE A 577 13.35 20.64 -14.79
N THR A 578 13.78 21.76 -14.24
CA THR A 578 15.15 21.98 -13.75
C THR A 578 15.16 22.15 -12.23
N GLY A 579 16.33 22.14 -11.60
CA GLY A 579 16.47 22.40 -10.16
C GLY A 579 17.90 22.73 -9.80
N GLU A 580 18.14 23.14 -8.55
CA GLU A 580 19.49 23.45 -8.06
C GLU A 580 20.40 22.21 -8.12
N GLU A 581 21.60 22.36 -8.70
CA GLU A 581 22.51 21.22 -8.96
C GLU A 581 23.00 20.52 -7.68
N GLN A 582 23.10 21.24 -6.57
CA GLN A 582 23.58 20.71 -5.29
C GLN A 582 22.47 20.02 -4.48
N TYR A 583 21.20 20.21 -4.86
CA TYR A 583 20.08 19.61 -4.16
C TYR A 583 19.76 18.25 -4.77
N ASN A 584 19.63 17.22 -3.93
CA ASN A 584 19.29 15.88 -4.39
C ASN A 584 17.79 15.76 -4.68
N TRP A 585 17.38 16.11 -5.90
CA TRP A 585 16.01 15.94 -6.38
C TRP A 585 15.67 14.45 -6.55
N THR A 586 14.65 13.99 -5.84
CA THR A 586 14.19 12.61 -5.89
C THR A 586 12.67 12.62 -6.01
N TYR A 587 12.17 12.14 -7.16
CA TYR A 587 10.73 12.06 -7.42
C TYR A 587 10.03 11.25 -6.32
N SER A 588 8.83 11.66 -5.95
CA SER A 588 8.03 11.09 -4.86
C SER A 588 8.64 11.23 -3.46
N ARG A 589 9.87 11.75 -3.30
CA ARG A 589 10.48 12.02 -1.98
C ARG A 589 10.47 13.50 -1.62
N ASN A 590 10.81 14.37 -2.58
CA ASN A 590 10.84 15.81 -2.35
C ASN A 590 10.21 16.63 -3.48
N TRP A 591 9.76 16.00 -4.55
CA TRP A 591 8.89 16.64 -5.52
C TRP A 591 8.02 15.63 -6.27
N ALA A 592 6.87 16.09 -6.77
CA ALA A 592 6.00 15.34 -7.65
C ALA A 592 5.33 16.25 -8.70
N LEU A 593 4.87 15.62 -9.78
CA LEU A 593 4.16 16.25 -10.89
C LEU A 593 2.80 15.58 -11.08
N ALA A 594 1.76 16.38 -11.28
CA ALA A 594 0.42 15.92 -11.59
C ALA A 594 -0.18 16.73 -12.74
N LYS A 595 -1.07 16.11 -13.52
CA LYS A 595 -1.89 16.76 -14.56
C LYS A 595 -3.34 16.83 -14.11
N ALA A 596 -4.02 17.94 -14.31
CA ALA A 596 -5.46 18.02 -14.08
C ALA A 596 -6.23 17.13 -15.07
N ASP A 597 -7.26 16.45 -14.56
CA ASP A 597 -8.21 15.60 -15.28
C ASP A 597 -9.63 15.83 -14.72
N LYS A 598 -10.66 15.29 -15.37
CA LYS A 598 -12.07 15.40 -14.97
C LYS A 598 -12.36 14.93 -13.53
N ASN A 599 -11.46 14.12 -12.97
CA ASN A 599 -11.57 13.53 -11.65
C ASN A 599 -10.56 14.15 -10.65
N GLY A 600 -10.00 15.34 -10.89
CA GLY A 600 -8.93 15.93 -10.08
C GLY A 600 -7.55 15.75 -10.72
N TYR A 601 -6.48 15.57 -9.95
CA TYR A 601 -5.12 15.46 -10.49
C TYR A 601 -4.69 14.00 -10.71
N LEU A 602 -4.14 13.70 -11.89
CA LEU A 602 -3.47 12.45 -12.25
C LEU A 602 -1.97 12.60 -12.03
N PHE A 603 -1.41 11.79 -11.12
CA PHE A 603 0.02 11.77 -10.82
C PHE A 603 0.79 10.97 -11.86
N PHE A 604 2.01 11.42 -12.13
CA PHE A 604 2.94 10.69 -12.99
C PHE A 604 3.71 9.63 -12.19
N GLN A 605 4.22 8.61 -12.89
CA GLN A 605 5.22 7.68 -12.35
C GLN A 605 6.55 7.97 -13.04
N LEU A 606 7.43 8.75 -12.39
CA LEU A 606 8.71 9.20 -12.94
C LEU A 606 9.91 8.65 -12.15
N GLU A 607 9.70 7.70 -11.25
CA GLU A 607 10.73 7.08 -10.40
C GLU A 607 11.88 6.47 -11.22
N ASP A 608 11.56 5.90 -12.38
CA ASP A 608 12.53 5.26 -13.29
C ASP A 608 13.19 6.24 -14.26
N ILE A 609 12.79 7.52 -14.25
CA ILE A 609 13.38 8.54 -15.11
C ILE A 609 14.56 9.18 -14.37
N PRO A 610 15.81 8.98 -14.83
CA PRO A 610 16.97 9.50 -14.15
C PRO A 610 16.98 11.03 -14.20
N TRP A 611 17.14 11.66 -13.03
CA TRP A 611 17.43 13.08 -12.94
C TRP A 611 18.80 13.37 -13.55
N GLN A 612 18.84 14.08 -14.67
CA GLN A 612 20.11 14.47 -15.29
C GLN A 612 20.64 15.73 -14.62
N LYS A 613 21.92 16.09 -14.84
CA LYS A 613 22.53 17.28 -14.23
C LYS A 613 21.73 18.58 -14.43
N THR A 614 21.01 18.68 -15.54
CA THR A 614 20.18 19.84 -15.90
C THR A 614 18.69 19.64 -15.65
N GLY A 615 18.28 18.55 -14.99
CA GLY A 615 16.88 18.19 -14.75
C GLY A 615 16.34 17.11 -15.69
N ILE A 616 15.02 17.12 -15.95
CA ILE A 616 14.34 16.16 -16.83
C ILE A 616 13.52 16.86 -17.92
N THR A 617 13.27 16.16 -19.02
CA THR A 617 12.42 16.63 -20.12
C THR A 617 11.40 15.55 -20.46
N LEU A 618 10.14 15.93 -20.53
CA LEU A 618 9.01 15.05 -20.79
C LEU A 618 8.22 15.58 -21.99
N ASP A 619 7.82 14.69 -22.90
CA ASP A 619 6.77 15.03 -23.86
C ASP A 619 5.42 14.75 -23.17
N VAL A 620 4.54 15.76 -23.16
CA VAL A 620 3.32 15.78 -22.33
C VAL A 620 2.10 16.21 -23.14
N GLU A 621 0.92 15.87 -22.65
CA GLU A 621 -0.34 16.35 -23.21
C GLU A 621 -0.53 17.85 -22.92
N PRO A 622 -1.15 18.64 -23.81
CA PRO A 622 -1.59 19.98 -23.45
C PRO A 622 -2.58 19.94 -22.27
N GLY A 623 -2.49 20.91 -21.37
CA GLY A 623 -3.39 21.01 -20.22
C GLY A 623 -2.76 21.66 -18.99
N TYR A 624 -3.48 21.58 -17.87
CA TYR A 624 -3.06 22.12 -16.58
C TYR A 624 -2.25 21.11 -15.79
N TYR A 625 -1.19 21.58 -15.15
CA TYR A 625 -0.25 20.79 -14.37
C TYR A 625 0.00 21.43 -13.01
N ARG A 626 0.34 20.59 -12.04
CA ARG A 626 0.75 20.96 -10.68
C ARG A 626 2.07 20.30 -10.35
N VAL A 627 3.01 21.09 -9.84
CA VAL A 627 4.22 20.61 -9.19
C VAL A 627 4.12 20.92 -7.70
N ILE A 628 4.44 19.94 -6.88
CA ILE A 628 4.62 20.13 -5.44
C ILE A 628 6.04 19.75 -5.08
N THR A 629 6.72 20.62 -4.33
CA THR A 629 8.01 20.32 -3.68
C THR A 629 7.78 20.24 -2.18
N SER A 630 8.40 19.28 -1.49
CA SER A 630 8.19 19.08 -0.06
C SER A 630 9.47 18.80 0.70
N ASN A 631 9.56 19.33 1.91
CA ASN A 631 10.63 19.08 2.86
C ASN A 631 10.02 18.73 4.23
N ARG A 632 10.19 17.49 4.68
CA ARG A 632 9.52 16.94 5.86
C ARG A 632 10.41 17.06 7.10
N LEU A 633 9.85 17.61 8.17
CA LEU A 633 10.50 17.71 9.48
C LEU A 633 10.42 16.37 10.23
N PRO A 634 11.33 16.10 11.18
CA PRO A 634 11.23 14.93 12.07
C PRO A 634 9.95 14.89 12.90
N SER A 635 9.33 16.05 13.16
CA SER A 635 7.99 16.14 13.74
C SER A 635 6.88 15.62 12.82
N GLY A 636 7.19 15.26 11.57
CA GLY A 636 6.23 14.83 10.56
C GLY A 636 5.58 15.98 9.79
N THR A 637 5.67 17.21 10.29
CA THR A 637 5.20 18.41 9.57
C THR A 637 5.96 18.60 8.27
N ILE A 638 5.25 18.95 7.21
CA ILE A 638 5.83 19.15 5.88
C ILE A 638 5.82 20.63 5.54
N PHE A 639 6.97 21.15 5.13
CA PHE A 639 7.08 22.43 4.45
C PHE A 639 7.03 22.18 2.96
N ALA A 640 5.93 22.59 2.34
CA ALA A 640 5.69 22.38 0.92
C ALA A 640 5.61 23.70 0.18
N SER A 641 5.87 23.62 -1.13
CA SER A 641 5.54 24.65 -2.09
C SER A 641 4.78 24.02 -3.25
N ARG A 642 3.84 24.77 -3.82
CA ARG A 642 3.02 24.37 -4.95
C ARG A 642 3.20 25.36 -6.10
N TYR A 643 3.19 24.84 -7.32
CA TYR A 643 3.24 25.62 -8.55
C TYR A 643 2.29 25.01 -9.58
N ASP A 644 1.26 25.75 -9.97
CA ASP A 644 0.34 25.34 -11.03
C ASP A 644 0.55 26.15 -12.29
N PHE A 645 0.42 25.50 -13.44
CA PHE A 645 0.69 26.11 -14.74
C PHE A 645 -0.06 25.40 -15.85
N HIS A 646 -0.22 26.08 -16.98
CA HIS A 646 -0.82 25.53 -18.18
C HIS A 646 0.24 25.31 -19.26
N VAL A 647 0.18 24.17 -19.95
CA VAL A 647 1.03 23.86 -21.11
C VAL A 647 0.17 23.78 -22.35
N ALA A 648 0.39 24.69 -23.30
CA ALA A 648 -0.33 24.72 -24.58
C ALA A 648 0.24 23.72 -25.60
N LYS A 649 -0.56 23.42 -26.63
CA LYS A 649 -0.15 22.55 -27.74
C LYS A 649 1.06 23.13 -28.49
N GLY A 650 2.10 22.31 -28.69
CA GLY A 650 3.34 22.70 -29.35
C GLY A 650 4.28 23.55 -28.48
N GLU A 651 3.92 23.83 -27.23
CA GLU A 651 4.72 24.61 -26.30
C GLU A 651 5.87 23.79 -25.70
N THR A 652 6.97 24.46 -25.37
CA THR A 652 7.96 23.94 -24.41
C THR A 652 7.91 24.80 -23.15
N HIS A 653 7.23 24.31 -22.13
CA HIS A 653 7.14 24.97 -20.84
C HIS A 653 8.36 24.62 -19.97
N ARG A 654 8.86 25.59 -19.20
CA ARG A 654 10.07 25.42 -18.36
C ARG A 654 9.78 25.83 -16.93
N ILE A 655 10.02 24.93 -15.99
CA ILE A 655 9.90 25.20 -14.55
C ILE A 655 11.22 24.87 -13.86
N SER A 656 11.65 25.74 -12.94
CA SER A 656 12.72 25.43 -12.01
C SER A 656 12.12 25.12 -10.64
N LEU A 657 12.37 23.90 -10.16
CA LEU A 657 12.02 23.49 -8.81
C LEU A 657 12.74 24.38 -7.80
N ARG A 658 12.03 24.70 -6.72
CA ARG A 658 12.57 25.35 -5.53
C ARG A 658 12.40 24.44 -4.33
N HIS A 659 13.26 24.56 -3.34
CA HIS A 659 13.11 23.84 -2.08
C HIS A 659 13.00 24.83 -0.93
N ARG A 660 12.17 24.51 0.06
CA ARG A 660 12.09 25.29 1.29
C ARG A 660 13.14 24.81 2.26
N ASN A 661 14.01 25.73 2.69
CA ASN A 661 15.03 25.44 3.70
C ASN A 661 14.39 25.17 5.07
N ILE A 662 14.92 24.18 5.78
CA ILE A 662 14.56 23.89 7.17
C ILE A 662 15.68 24.43 8.06
N HIS A 663 15.32 25.20 9.09
CA HIS A 663 16.31 25.65 10.07
C HIS A 663 16.72 24.47 10.97
N PRO A 664 18.00 24.29 11.32
CA PRO A 664 18.45 23.18 12.15
C PRO A 664 17.66 23.00 13.46
N ASP A 665 17.22 24.08 14.11
CA ASP A 665 16.39 24.02 15.33
C ASP A 665 15.06 23.29 15.13
N GLN A 666 14.51 23.33 13.90
CA GLN A 666 13.25 22.68 13.55
C GLN A 666 13.44 21.16 13.30
N MET A 667 14.68 20.68 13.21
CA MET A 667 15.00 19.25 13.14
C MET A 667 14.98 18.57 14.51
N MET A 668 14.94 19.34 15.60
CA MET A 668 14.87 18.79 16.95
C MET A 668 13.45 18.32 17.27
N ASN A 669 13.30 17.04 17.54
CA ASN A 669 12.06 16.38 17.90
C ASN A 669 12.33 15.42 19.09
N PRO A 670 12.23 15.91 20.35
CA PRO A 670 12.53 15.11 21.54
C PRO A 670 11.54 13.96 21.76
N HIS A 671 12.03 12.71 21.82
CA HIS A 671 11.25 11.51 22.15
C HIS A 671 11.98 10.61 23.16
N PRO A 672 11.25 9.93 24.05
CA PRO A 672 11.85 9.04 25.03
C PRO A 672 12.34 7.73 24.37
N ILE A 673 13.63 7.43 24.42
CA ILE A 673 14.20 6.15 23.91
C ILE A 673 14.17 5.06 24.99
N PRO A 674 14.08 3.76 24.63
CA PRO A 674 14.10 2.68 25.61
C PRO A 674 15.42 2.63 26.39
N ASP A 675 15.36 2.22 27.66
CA ASP A 675 16.56 1.91 28.43
C ASP A 675 16.98 0.46 28.18
N PHE A 676 18.27 0.22 27.96
CA PHE A 676 18.81 -1.11 27.70
C PHE A 676 20.31 -1.18 28.01
N ASN A 677 20.82 -2.41 28.09
CA ASN A 677 22.19 -2.68 28.49
C ASN A 677 23.15 -2.66 27.30
N LEU A 678 24.27 -1.97 27.48
CA LEU A 678 25.40 -1.89 26.54
C LEU A 678 26.64 -2.47 27.21
N ARG A 679 27.38 -3.33 26.49
CA ARG A 679 28.64 -3.90 26.99
C ARG A 679 29.84 -3.15 26.40
N ASP A 680 30.76 -2.67 27.22
CA ASP A 680 31.99 -2.02 26.74
C ASP A 680 33.05 -3.02 26.26
N GLN A 681 34.19 -2.52 25.77
CA GLN A 681 35.33 -3.35 25.33
C GLN A 681 36.04 -4.10 26.46
N ALA A 682 35.87 -3.69 27.72
CA ALA A 682 36.41 -4.36 28.89
C ALA A 682 35.46 -5.46 29.43
N GLY A 683 34.27 -5.58 28.86
CA GLY A 683 33.24 -6.54 29.27
C GLY A 683 32.32 -6.04 30.38
N ASN A 684 32.41 -4.77 30.78
CA ASN A 684 31.48 -4.17 31.74
C ASN A 684 30.17 -3.85 31.05
N THR A 685 29.06 -3.97 31.78
CA THR A 685 27.73 -3.64 31.30
C THR A 685 27.22 -2.39 32.01
N ASP A 686 26.81 -1.38 31.25
CA ASP A 686 26.13 -0.17 31.73
C ASP A 686 24.83 0.04 30.94
N THR A 687 23.88 0.79 31.51
CA THR A 687 22.63 1.13 30.84
C THR A 687 22.82 2.33 29.91
N ILE A 688 22.05 2.40 28.82
CA ILE A 688 22.05 3.56 27.93
C ILE A 688 21.70 4.83 28.72
N SER A 689 20.75 4.75 29.66
CA SER A 689 20.39 5.87 30.55
C SER A 689 21.57 6.50 31.27
N ARG A 690 22.50 5.66 31.74
CA ARG A 690 23.72 6.13 32.42
C ARG A 690 24.77 6.61 31.42
N ILE A 691 24.86 5.99 30.25
CA ILE A 691 25.81 6.39 29.20
C ILE A 691 25.47 7.77 28.66
N THR A 692 24.20 8.09 28.45
CA THR A 692 23.75 9.38 27.89
C THR A 692 23.45 10.45 28.95
N ASP A 693 23.67 10.14 30.24
CA ASP A 693 23.42 11.08 31.33
C ASP A 693 24.34 12.33 31.25
N GLY A 694 23.79 13.48 31.63
CA GLY A 694 24.49 14.77 31.69
C GLY A 694 24.56 15.55 30.37
N THR A 695 25.39 15.11 29.42
CA THR A 695 25.70 15.88 28.19
C THR A 695 25.15 15.23 26.94
N ARG A 696 24.82 16.03 25.91
CA ARG A 696 24.43 15.51 24.59
C ARG A 696 25.46 14.55 24.03
N ARG A 697 24.98 13.48 23.40
CA ARG A 697 25.78 12.45 22.73
C ARG A 697 25.21 12.13 21.35
N ILE A 698 26.06 11.59 20.49
CA ILE A 698 25.64 11.03 19.21
C ILE A 698 25.85 9.52 19.29
N LEU A 699 24.74 8.79 19.25
CA LEU A 699 24.69 7.35 19.23
C LEU A 699 24.69 6.86 17.78
N PHE A 700 25.52 5.87 17.49
CA PHE A 700 25.66 5.29 16.17
C PHE A 700 25.52 3.77 16.26
N TRP A 701 24.42 3.20 15.80
CA TRP A 701 24.34 1.76 15.55
C TRP A 701 24.89 1.49 14.16
N LEU A 702 25.96 0.70 14.10
CA LEU A 702 26.76 0.52 12.88
C LEU A 702 26.88 -0.96 12.50
N ASP A 703 26.86 -1.23 11.19
CA ASP A 703 27.37 -2.47 10.59
C ASP A 703 28.54 -2.14 9.65
N PRO A 704 29.77 -2.01 10.17
CA PRO A 704 30.89 -1.46 9.40
C PRO A 704 31.32 -2.31 8.20
N GLY A 705 30.91 -3.59 8.15
CA GLY A 705 31.21 -4.48 7.03
C GLY A 705 30.31 -4.23 5.81
N LYS A 706 29.29 -3.37 5.93
CA LYS A 706 28.29 -3.13 4.88
C LYS A 706 28.13 -1.65 4.55
N GLU A 707 27.79 -1.38 3.30
CA GLU A 707 27.23 -0.10 2.93
C GLU A 707 25.77 0.01 3.42
N PRO A 708 25.32 1.21 3.84
CA PRO A 708 26.02 2.49 3.70
C PRO A 708 26.79 2.95 4.96
N THR A 709 27.11 2.05 5.90
CA THR A 709 27.82 2.40 7.14
C THR A 709 29.24 2.91 6.88
N GLN A 710 29.92 2.41 5.84
CA GLN A 710 31.28 2.85 5.55
C GLN A 710 31.31 4.31 5.10
N HIS A 711 30.31 4.77 4.35
CA HIS A 711 30.22 6.17 3.93
C HIS A 711 30.15 7.15 5.11
N ILE A 712 29.31 6.91 6.13
CA ILE A 712 29.25 7.81 7.28
C ILE A 712 30.58 7.84 8.05
N LEU A 713 31.23 6.68 8.22
CA LEU A 713 32.52 6.61 8.93
C LEU A 713 33.61 7.38 8.19
N ASN A 714 33.62 7.32 6.85
CA ASN A 714 34.54 8.10 6.03
C ASN A 714 34.26 9.60 6.14
N GLU A 715 32.99 10.01 6.08
CA GLU A 715 32.62 11.43 6.20
C GLU A 715 32.97 12.02 7.58
N LEU A 716 32.81 11.23 8.65
CA LEU A 716 33.28 11.63 9.99
C LEU A 716 34.81 11.86 9.99
N MET A 717 35.60 10.97 9.38
CA MET A 717 37.06 11.12 9.29
C MET A 717 37.48 12.30 8.39
N GLU A 718 36.75 12.59 7.32
CA GLU A 718 36.99 13.78 6.48
C GLU A 718 36.76 15.08 7.27
N MET A 719 35.91 15.04 8.29
CA MET A 719 35.64 16.13 9.23
C MET A 719 36.40 15.98 10.58
N GLU A 720 37.62 15.45 10.55
CA GLU A 720 38.44 15.13 11.74
C GLU A 720 38.53 16.30 12.75
N ASP A 721 38.84 17.51 12.28
CA ASP A 721 39.03 18.68 13.15
C ASP A 721 37.79 19.00 14.00
N ASP A 722 36.61 18.89 13.39
CA ASP A 722 35.33 19.20 14.02
C ASP A 722 34.88 18.11 15.00
N PHE A 723 34.98 16.83 14.60
CA PHE A 723 34.55 15.71 15.42
C PHE A 723 35.54 15.37 16.53
N SER A 724 36.82 15.71 16.38
CA SER A 724 37.84 15.58 17.43
C SER A 724 37.51 16.41 18.68
N ALA A 725 36.80 17.53 18.52
CA ALA A 725 36.35 18.38 19.61
C ALA A 725 35.25 17.73 20.47
N ILE A 726 34.45 16.83 19.88
CA ILE A 726 33.31 16.16 20.53
C ILE A 726 33.50 14.65 20.64
N GLN A 727 34.71 14.12 20.41
CA GLN A 727 34.97 12.68 20.34
C GLN A 727 34.47 11.87 21.55
N ASN A 728 34.51 12.42 22.76
CA ASN A 728 34.02 11.75 23.98
C ASN A 728 32.49 11.58 24.00
N GLN A 729 31.78 12.30 23.13
CA GLN A 729 30.33 12.31 23.00
C GLN A 729 29.87 11.41 21.83
N LEU A 730 30.80 10.85 21.06
CA LEU A 730 30.52 9.86 20.02
C LEU A 730 30.46 8.47 20.65
N ILE A 731 29.34 7.78 20.44
CA ILE A 731 29.08 6.45 20.98
C ILE A 731 28.77 5.50 19.83
N PHE A 732 29.72 4.64 19.51
CA PHE A 732 29.58 3.59 18.50
C PHE A 732 29.05 2.31 19.15
N ILE A 733 27.90 1.84 18.68
CA ILE A 733 27.22 0.63 19.12
C ILE A 733 27.29 -0.39 17.99
N LEU A 734 27.87 -1.54 18.27
CA LEU A 734 28.09 -2.64 17.32
C LEU A 734 27.37 -3.90 17.75
N GLU A 735 27.00 -4.73 16.79
CA GLU A 735 26.30 -5.98 17.11
C GLU A 735 27.18 -6.96 17.91
N ASN A 736 28.49 -6.97 17.62
CA ASN A 736 29.46 -7.84 18.26
C ASN A 736 30.90 -7.35 18.06
N GLU A 737 31.86 -8.01 18.73
CA GLU A 737 33.29 -7.70 18.66
C GLU A 737 33.94 -7.97 17.29
N GLU A 738 33.30 -8.79 16.44
CA GLU A 738 33.79 -9.06 15.09
C GLU A 738 33.59 -7.84 14.19
N ALA A 739 32.44 -7.17 14.29
CA ALA A 739 32.17 -5.91 13.60
C ALA A 739 33.19 -4.81 13.95
N ALA A 740 33.76 -4.82 15.15
CA ALA A 740 34.83 -3.89 15.54
C ALA A 740 36.18 -4.16 14.86
N ARG A 741 36.33 -5.30 14.18
CA ARG A 741 37.56 -5.68 13.47
C ARG A 741 37.62 -5.17 12.03
N GLU A 742 36.50 -4.67 11.51
CA GLU A 742 36.39 -4.11 10.17
C GLU A 742 37.36 -2.94 9.95
N SER A 743 37.97 -2.89 8.76
CA SER A 743 39.09 -1.99 8.49
C SER A 743 38.72 -0.52 8.58
N VAL A 744 37.58 -0.13 7.99
CA VAL A 744 37.09 1.26 7.97
C VAL A 744 36.78 1.73 9.39
N PHE A 745 36.17 0.89 10.22
CA PHE A 745 35.89 1.22 11.62
C PHE A 745 37.16 1.40 12.44
N ARG A 746 38.18 0.55 12.25
CA ARG A 746 39.48 0.71 12.92
C ARG A 746 40.19 2.00 12.53
N GLN A 747 40.11 2.40 11.27
CA GLN A 747 40.65 3.69 10.81
C GLN A 747 39.92 4.84 11.52
N CYS A 748 38.59 4.79 11.57
CA CYS A 748 37.78 5.78 12.29
C CYS A 748 38.17 5.89 13.78
N LEU A 749 38.38 4.76 14.47
CA LEU A 749 38.85 4.78 15.87
C LEU A 749 40.29 5.27 16.05
N GLN A 750 41.16 5.18 15.03
CA GLN A 750 42.49 5.78 15.10
C GLN A 750 42.41 7.32 15.05
N VAL A 751 41.46 7.85 14.28
CA VAL A 751 41.16 9.28 14.20
C VAL A 751 40.45 9.76 15.48
N PHE A 752 39.51 8.97 16.01
CA PHE A 752 38.72 9.31 17.21
C PHE A 752 38.96 8.34 18.38
N PRO A 753 40.17 8.31 18.99
CA PRO A 753 40.54 7.29 19.97
C PRO A 753 39.80 7.38 21.31
N LYS A 754 39.08 8.47 21.58
CA LYS A 754 38.28 8.63 22.80
C LYS A 754 36.77 8.43 22.59
N ALA A 755 36.34 8.02 21.39
CA ALA A 755 34.96 7.63 21.16
C ALA A 755 34.60 6.39 21.99
N GLY A 756 33.38 6.34 22.52
CA GLY A 756 32.88 5.18 23.24
C GLY A 756 32.54 4.06 22.26
N VAL A 757 32.95 2.82 22.57
CA VAL A 757 32.63 1.63 21.77
C VAL A 757 31.91 0.62 22.65
N TYR A 758 30.71 0.26 22.24
CA TYR A 758 29.83 -0.64 22.96
C TYR A 758 29.25 -1.72 22.06
N PHE A 759 28.82 -2.81 22.68
CA PHE A 759 28.24 -3.97 22.02
C PHE A 759 26.84 -4.27 22.56
N ALA A 760 25.90 -4.48 21.65
CA ALA A 760 24.56 -4.97 21.94
C ALA A 760 23.95 -5.65 20.72
N SER A 761 23.11 -6.66 20.95
CA SER A 761 22.33 -7.29 19.88
C SER A 761 21.43 -6.26 19.21
N PHE A 762 21.41 -6.23 17.88
CA PHE A 762 20.50 -5.35 17.14
C PHE A 762 19.12 -5.99 17.07
N GLY A 763 18.40 -5.91 18.19
CA GLY A 763 17.05 -6.42 18.34
C GLY A 763 16.02 -5.32 18.60
N LYS A 764 15.04 -5.65 19.43
CA LYS A 764 13.86 -4.84 19.73
C LYS A 764 14.20 -3.42 20.21
N GLU A 765 15.29 -3.23 20.94
CA GLU A 765 15.66 -1.95 21.53
C GLU A 765 16.14 -0.94 20.50
N LYS A 766 16.96 -1.38 19.52
CA LYS A 766 17.33 -0.55 18.36
C LYS A 766 16.10 -0.20 17.55
N GLU A 767 15.28 -1.21 17.26
CA GLU A 767 14.06 -1.11 16.47
C GLU A 767 13.06 -0.12 17.12
N MET A 768 12.82 -0.25 18.42
CA MET A 768 12.02 0.68 19.21
C MET A 768 12.61 2.09 19.20
N THR A 769 13.93 2.23 19.31
CA THR A 769 14.60 3.55 19.26
C THR A 769 14.37 4.22 17.92
N ALA A 770 14.63 3.51 16.81
CA ALA A 770 14.40 4.01 15.45
C ALA A 770 12.94 4.43 15.24
N ARG A 771 11.99 3.58 15.66
CA ARG A 771 10.55 3.80 15.51
C ARG A 771 10.04 4.97 16.31
N LYS A 772 10.44 5.12 17.58
CA LYS A 772 10.08 6.28 18.40
C LYS A 772 10.62 7.59 17.86
N MET A 773 11.76 7.52 17.17
CA MET A 773 12.33 8.66 16.45
C MET A 773 11.81 8.80 15.01
N TYR A 774 10.79 8.02 14.61
CA TYR A 774 10.16 8.03 13.28
C TYR A 774 11.13 7.79 12.12
N THR A 775 12.10 6.90 12.33
CA THR A 775 13.09 6.46 11.33
C THR A 775 12.90 4.98 10.99
N ASP A 776 13.43 4.56 9.83
CA ASP A 776 13.38 3.17 9.37
C ASP A 776 14.20 2.27 10.30
N SER A 777 13.52 1.31 10.95
CA SER A 777 14.13 0.41 11.93
C SER A 777 15.07 -0.61 11.33
N ASP A 778 14.96 -0.91 10.04
CA ASP A 778 15.73 -1.96 9.39
C ASP A 778 17.01 -1.41 8.75
N ARG A 779 17.07 -0.08 8.55
CA ARG A 779 18.24 0.58 8.01
C ARG A 779 19.32 0.80 9.07
N LEU A 780 20.56 0.60 8.62
CA LEU A 780 21.78 1.02 9.29
C LEU A 780 22.58 1.91 8.32
N PRO A 781 23.41 2.84 8.82
CA PRO A 781 23.60 3.18 10.24
C PRO A 781 22.35 3.88 10.82
N LEU A 782 22.03 3.64 12.09
CA LEU A 782 21.06 4.45 12.83
C LEU A 782 21.85 5.45 13.68
N MET A 783 21.56 6.73 13.50
CA MET A 783 22.24 7.84 14.16
C MET A 783 21.22 8.58 15.02
N VAL A 784 21.49 8.74 16.31
CA VAL A 784 20.58 9.43 17.25
C VAL A 784 21.35 10.42 18.09
N ILE A 785 20.94 11.69 18.07
CA ILE A 785 21.45 12.70 19.00
C ILE A 785 20.58 12.67 20.24
N THR A 786 21.18 12.52 21.42
CA THR A 786 20.47 12.53 22.70
C THR A 786 20.67 13.83 23.45
N ASP A 787 19.68 14.21 24.27
CA ASP A 787 19.75 15.30 25.24
C ASP A 787 19.34 14.80 26.63
N GLY A 788 20.32 14.28 27.37
CA GLY A 788 20.12 13.59 28.65
C GLY A 788 19.89 12.09 28.53
N ALA A 789 19.56 11.46 29.66
CA ALA A 789 19.60 10.01 29.86
C ALA A 789 18.76 9.18 28.87
N LEU A 790 17.57 9.61 28.48
CA LEU A 790 16.71 8.77 27.63
C LEU A 790 15.90 9.59 26.64
N THR A 791 16.42 10.73 26.21
CA THR A 791 15.72 11.61 25.27
C THR A 791 16.53 11.70 23.98
N GLY A 792 16.03 11.09 22.91
CA GLY A 792 16.55 11.32 21.56
C GLY A 792 15.92 12.60 21.00
N CYS A 793 16.72 13.52 20.47
CA CYS A 793 16.25 14.79 19.92
C CYS A 793 16.34 14.86 18.40
N PHE A 794 17.20 14.07 17.78
CA PHE A 794 17.25 13.93 16.33
C PHE A 794 17.65 12.51 16.00
N ALA A 795 17.11 11.96 14.91
CA ALA A 795 17.57 10.69 14.40
C ALA A 795 17.57 10.65 12.87
N SER A 796 18.44 9.81 12.32
CA SER A 796 18.50 9.48 10.91
C SER A 796 18.92 8.02 10.75
N ALA A 797 18.30 7.30 9.82
CA ALA A 797 18.62 5.91 9.51
C ALA A 797 19.06 5.76 8.05
N GLY A 798 20.10 4.97 7.82
CA GLY A 798 20.79 4.89 6.53
C GLY A 798 21.79 6.04 6.37
N TYR A 799 22.09 6.41 5.12
CA TYR A 799 23.09 7.45 4.82
C TYR A 799 22.63 8.32 3.66
N SER A 800 23.01 9.59 3.71
CA SER A 800 23.00 10.54 2.60
C SER A 800 24.26 11.39 2.67
N VAL A 801 24.76 11.84 1.51
CA VAL A 801 25.93 12.72 1.44
C VAL A 801 25.70 13.99 2.28
N GLY A 802 26.67 14.37 3.11
CA GLY A 802 26.57 15.54 4.00
C GLY A 802 25.94 15.25 5.36
N MET A 803 25.72 13.97 5.70
CA MET A 803 25.10 13.57 6.97
C MET A 803 25.96 13.91 8.19
N ALA A 804 27.29 13.83 8.09
CA ALA A 804 28.18 14.16 9.22
C ALA A 804 28.10 15.65 9.57
N ASP A 805 28.13 16.52 8.55
CA ASP A 805 27.94 17.96 8.73
C ASP A 805 26.58 18.30 9.32
N MET A 806 25.51 17.63 8.86
CA MET A 806 24.16 17.80 9.43
C MET A 806 24.10 17.38 10.90
N LEU A 807 24.64 16.21 11.26
CA LEU A 807 24.70 15.74 12.64
C LEU A 807 25.43 16.74 13.53
N LEU A 808 26.56 17.25 13.07
CA LEU A 808 27.36 18.21 13.81
C LEU A 808 26.64 19.55 14.00
N LYS A 809 25.96 20.06 12.96
CA LYS A 809 25.15 21.27 13.05
C LYS A 809 24.03 21.14 14.07
N ILE A 810 23.29 20.04 14.05
CA ILE A 810 22.20 19.78 15.01
C ILE A 810 22.74 19.56 16.42
N PHE A 811 23.86 18.85 16.55
CA PHE A 811 24.49 18.59 17.84
C PHE A 811 24.90 19.86 18.59
N ARG A 812 25.31 20.90 17.84
CA ARG A 812 25.82 22.18 18.36
C ARG A 812 24.73 23.20 18.73
N LEU A 813 23.46 22.95 18.39
CA LEU A 813 22.32 23.79 18.80
C LEU A 813 22.13 23.78 20.31
#